data_AF-A0A662LX10-F1
#
_entry.id   AF-A0A662LX10-F1
#
_cell.length_a   1.000
_cell.length_b   1.000
_cell.length_c   1.000
_cell.angle_alpha   90.00
_cell.angle_beta   90.00
_cell.angle_gamma   90.00
#
_symmetry.space_group_name_H-M   'P 1'
#
loop_
_entity.id
_entity.type
_entity.pdbx_description
1 polymer ?
#
loop_
_entity_poly.entity_id
_entity_poly.type
_entity_poly.pdbx_seq_one_letter_code
_entity_poly.pdbx_strand_id
1 'polypeptide(L)'
;MIKKLFSRLVALSIIIIMLLSSIPTFVLADNIISVKGFTKGVSWKPVVPIKKVTFVNFDENSYIDDYAYLAAIPTAVFYDKNTGQIYSHPLLFYQDPYPITNDTQRSLDARKGINYFMEDWISYCNGKLDGMTLINVDKNKVRQWASKNITSIEGNDPYSIASKLALHDWSYSDNAVLAVINKTFNRPDSVFYGKITGTFPAYNIKHQHFEVGYPAIGIGARYHSFDIEEPAKYTVVKMSWKGGIDLDLQLYDDKLGMVDASAGDYKDPPIEVTASYVHDYGNWEVGITAVPKKSYSPVKGKMETLFENYFKNSSKNDIVPLIGKKEKTADVDVLLYPGVDVTLKDPTPFGCRNVNFTLKWNNPNVELGFTVLSPSGAEIASSISKKDIISGEEEKKEGVAYVEIDTLGECQKGVNYSIGIFALNNVSQPVEYELEYSWHQKFSRFEGECLSSAANGAILASVLNAPLLYVSPSSLPDVTEKTLFKLGVKNIYLVNLGDHLSSSVKKKISEFHKIKKEYRKPIEMYSEIMKLTSKKDVIFTTIDPWNKWLVEGLKPEEEIKAAFFVGPAAYIAAHHGSPVLIVDIHPRLSQAIVYPKEFWIRYASDRYTNLVSSGSMVFTGKQVYDFLEDYNFGEIDDEMETIITVAGQFDIGIPWDRVFVGAATSGRFFGSPVDVSYWISRNVFYPAMIFANPALALGGVTLINGSKSIIPKIGGRLRRPFGS
;
A
#
# COMPACT_ATOMS: atom_id res chain seq x y z
N MET A 1 -48.41 -64.64 -37.29
CA MET A 1 -48.28 -64.24 -35.87
C MET A 1 -46.90 -63.67 -35.52
N ILE A 2 -45.81 -64.24 -36.04
CA ILE A 2 -44.42 -63.86 -35.73
C ILE A 2 -44.04 -62.42 -36.13
N LYS A 3 -44.49 -61.91 -37.29
CA LYS A 3 -44.22 -60.51 -37.72
C LYS A 3 -44.83 -59.45 -36.79
N LYS A 4 -46.00 -59.71 -36.18
CA LYS A 4 -46.65 -58.79 -35.23
C LYS A 4 -45.94 -58.76 -33.88
N LEU A 5 -45.34 -59.88 -33.47
CA LEU A 5 -44.55 -59.97 -32.24
C LEU A 5 -43.22 -59.24 -32.39
N PHE A 6 -42.56 -59.40 -33.54
CA PHE A 6 -41.29 -58.73 -33.84
C PHE A 6 -41.44 -57.21 -33.95
N SER A 7 -42.49 -56.73 -34.62
CA SER A 7 -42.79 -55.28 -34.71
C SER A 7 -43.10 -54.66 -33.34
N ARG A 8 -43.78 -55.39 -32.43
CA ARG A 8 -44.02 -54.92 -31.06
C ARG A 8 -42.74 -54.88 -30.23
N LEU A 9 -41.85 -55.86 -30.39
CA LEU A 9 -40.56 -55.89 -29.71
C LEU A 9 -39.65 -54.73 -30.16
N VAL A 10 -39.61 -54.43 -31.46
CA VAL A 10 -38.84 -53.29 -32.00
C VAL A 10 -39.40 -51.94 -31.54
N ALA A 11 -40.72 -51.79 -31.51
CA ALA A 11 -41.35 -50.57 -30.98
C ALA A 11 -41.07 -50.39 -29.48
N LEU A 12 -41.09 -51.49 -28.69
CA LEU A 12 -40.78 -51.46 -27.27
C LEU A 12 -39.33 -51.08 -27.02
N SER A 13 -38.39 -51.61 -27.81
CA SER A 13 -36.97 -51.26 -27.67
C SER A 13 -36.66 -49.84 -28.11
N ILE A 14 -37.34 -49.29 -29.13
CA ILE A 14 -37.22 -47.87 -29.49
C ILE A 14 -37.75 -46.97 -28.36
N ILE A 15 -38.89 -47.32 -27.75
CA ILE A 15 -39.45 -46.57 -26.61
C ILE A 15 -38.52 -46.63 -25.39
N ILE A 16 -37.92 -47.80 -25.11
CA ILE A 16 -36.93 -47.96 -24.04
C ILE A 16 -35.66 -47.15 -24.32
N ILE A 17 -35.19 -47.11 -25.57
CA ILE A 17 -34.04 -46.28 -25.96
C ILE A 17 -34.36 -44.79 -25.81
N MET A 18 -35.57 -44.34 -26.18
CA MET A 18 -35.99 -42.95 -25.98
C MET A 18 -36.19 -42.56 -24.51
N LEU A 19 -36.64 -43.50 -23.67
CA LEU A 19 -36.75 -43.32 -22.22
C LEU A 19 -35.38 -43.34 -21.52
N LEU A 20 -34.41 -44.11 -22.04
CA LEU A 20 -33.03 -44.12 -21.55
C LEU A 20 -32.22 -42.90 -22.04
N SER A 21 -32.53 -42.34 -23.22
CA SER A 21 -31.90 -41.13 -23.75
C SER A 21 -32.46 -39.83 -23.15
N SER A 22 -33.53 -39.91 -22.36
CA SER A 22 -34.13 -38.78 -21.63
C SER A 22 -33.83 -38.80 -20.13
N ILE A 23 -32.98 -39.73 -19.67
CA ILE A 23 -32.34 -39.62 -18.36
C ILE A 23 -31.27 -38.54 -18.52
N PRO A 24 -31.38 -37.37 -17.84
CA PRO A 24 -30.27 -36.44 -17.78
C PRO A 24 -29.06 -37.24 -17.31
N THR A 25 -27.92 -37.12 -17.97
CA THR A 25 -26.66 -37.55 -17.38
C THR A 25 -26.45 -36.72 -16.12
N PHE A 26 -27.02 -37.19 -15.01
CA PHE A 26 -26.55 -36.87 -13.68
C PHE A 26 -25.14 -37.44 -13.64
N VAL A 27 -24.18 -36.61 -14.05
CA VAL A 27 -22.85 -36.71 -13.49
C VAL A 27 -23.09 -36.60 -12.00
N LEU A 28 -23.05 -37.75 -11.30
CA LEU A 28 -22.85 -37.77 -9.87
C LEU A 28 -21.61 -36.92 -9.66
N ALA A 29 -21.81 -35.69 -9.18
CA ALA A 29 -20.72 -34.88 -8.69
C ALA A 29 -20.04 -35.76 -7.64
N ASP A 30 -18.81 -36.20 -7.92
CA ASP A 30 -17.96 -36.82 -6.90
C ASP A 30 -18.10 -35.95 -5.65
N ASN A 31 -18.52 -36.56 -4.54
CA ASN A 31 -18.87 -35.89 -3.30
C ASN A 31 -17.89 -34.75 -2.98
N ILE A 32 -18.25 -33.52 -3.35
CA ILE A 32 -17.45 -32.30 -3.12
C ILE A 32 -17.18 -32.11 -1.62
N ILE A 33 -18.05 -32.68 -0.77
CA ILE A 33 -17.96 -32.77 0.69
C ILE A 33 -16.65 -33.45 1.16
N SER A 34 -15.99 -34.26 0.31
CA SER A 34 -14.79 -35.02 0.71
C SER A 34 -13.45 -34.27 0.52
N VAL A 35 -13.41 -33.19 -0.28
CA VAL A 35 -12.15 -32.46 -0.53
C VAL A 35 -11.95 -31.42 0.56
N LYS A 36 -10.97 -31.66 1.44
CA LYS A 36 -10.57 -30.70 2.48
C LYS A 36 -9.52 -29.74 1.95
N GLY A 37 -9.82 -28.45 2.00
CA GLY A 37 -8.90 -27.36 1.72
C GLY A 37 -7.82 -27.21 2.80
N PHE A 38 -6.76 -26.49 2.48
CA PHE A 38 -5.74 -26.15 3.48
C PHE A 38 -6.30 -25.10 4.45
N THR A 39 -5.96 -25.24 5.72
CA THR A 39 -6.37 -24.32 6.80
C THR A 39 -5.27 -23.35 7.21
N LYS A 40 -4.02 -23.66 6.88
CA LYS A 40 -2.86 -22.80 7.13
C LYS A 40 -2.68 -21.92 5.91
N GLY A 41 -2.98 -20.64 6.00
CA GLY A 41 -2.88 -19.67 4.92
C GLY A 41 -3.49 -18.33 5.32
N VAL A 42 -3.52 -17.39 4.37
CA VAL A 42 -4.04 -16.03 4.62
C VAL A 42 -5.56 -15.92 4.58
N SER A 43 -6.26 -17.00 4.22
CA SER A 43 -7.70 -16.93 3.93
C SER A 43 -8.60 -17.13 5.15
N TRP A 44 -9.75 -16.44 5.16
CA TRP A 44 -10.72 -16.47 6.27
C TRP A 44 -11.47 -17.79 6.43
N LYS A 45 -11.40 -18.69 5.44
CA LYS A 45 -11.91 -20.06 5.44
C LYS A 45 -10.91 -21.01 4.79
N PRO A 46 -11.04 -22.33 5.01
CA PRO A 46 -10.18 -23.31 4.34
C PRO A 46 -10.27 -23.18 2.82
N VAL A 47 -9.12 -23.25 2.14
CA VAL A 47 -9.03 -23.05 0.69
C VAL A 47 -8.80 -24.36 -0.03
N VAL A 48 -9.68 -24.69 -0.98
CA VAL A 48 -9.53 -25.79 -1.93
C VAL A 48 -8.95 -25.21 -3.22
N PRO A 49 -7.67 -25.49 -3.54
CA PRO A 49 -7.07 -25.01 -4.78
C PRO A 49 -7.62 -25.79 -5.96
N ILE A 50 -8.22 -25.10 -6.93
CA ILE A 50 -8.67 -25.68 -8.18
C ILE A 50 -7.50 -25.62 -9.17
N LYS A 51 -7.21 -26.71 -9.91
CA LYS A 51 -6.14 -26.80 -10.93
C LYS A 51 -6.44 -25.98 -12.19
N LYS A 52 -6.79 -24.71 -12.03
CA LYS A 52 -7.10 -23.74 -13.07
C LYS A 52 -6.16 -22.55 -13.02
N VAL A 53 -6.22 -21.68 -14.01
CA VAL A 53 -5.67 -20.32 -13.97
C VAL A 53 -6.55 -19.40 -14.82
N THR A 54 -6.71 -18.14 -14.41
CA THR A 54 -7.27 -17.09 -15.26
C THR A 54 -6.20 -16.05 -15.55
N PHE A 55 -6.03 -15.73 -16.83
CA PHE A 55 -5.19 -14.62 -17.29
C PHE A 55 -6.05 -13.49 -17.83
N VAL A 56 -5.72 -12.26 -17.44
CA VAL A 56 -6.28 -11.03 -18.00
C VAL A 56 -5.18 -10.28 -18.73
N ASN A 57 -5.36 -9.94 -19.99
CA ASN A 57 -4.35 -9.18 -20.71
C ASN A 57 -4.20 -7.79 -20.09
N PHE A 58 -3.01 -7.46 -19.60
CA PHE A 58 -2.70 -6.16 -19.02
C PHE A 58 -2.80 -5.07 -20.10
N ASP A 59 -3.51 -3.98 -19.79
CA ASP A 59 -3.74 -2.84 -20.67
C ASP A 59 -3.41 -1.53 -19.97
N GLU A 60 -2.24 -0.97 -20.30
CA GLU A 60 -1.78 0.29 -19.71
C GLU A 60 -2.58 1.54 -20.13
N ASN A 61 -3.50 1.41 -21.09
CA ASN A 61 -4.18 2.54 -21.72
C ASN A 61 -5.67 2.67 -21.38
N SER A 62 -6.30 1.62 -20.83
CA SER A 62 -7.74 1.61 -20.54
C SER A 62 -8.07 0.78 -19.31
N TYR A 63 -9.21 1.07 -18.66
CA TYR A 63 -9.70 0.35 -17.48
C TYR A 63 -10.28 -1.05 -17.79
N ILE A 64 -10.18 -1.52 -19.04
CA ILE A 64 -10.85 -2.75 -19.49
C ILE A 64 -10.29 -3.95 -18.73
N ASP A 65 -8.97 -4.02 -18.55
CA ASP A 65 -8.30 -5.10 -17.86
C ASP A 65 -8.59 -5.09 -16.35
N ASP A 66 -8.63 -3.92 -15.70
CA ASP A 66 -9.04 -3.80 -14.29
C ASP A 66 -10.46 -4.31 -14.06
N TYR A 67 -11.43 -3.83 -14.83
CA TYR A 67 -12.82 -4.29 -14.69
C TYR A 67 -12.98 -5.76 -15.07
N ALA A 68 -12.21 -6.26 -16.03
CA ALA A 68 -12.17 -7.68 -16.39
C ALA A 68 -11.59 -8.54 -15.25
N TYR A 69 -10.49 -8.09 -14.64
CA TYR A 69 -9.86 -8.74 -13.49
C TYR A 69 -10.83 -8.78 -12.31
N LEU A 70 -11.47 -7.65 -11.99
CA LEU A 70 -12.49 -7.56 -10.95
C LEU A 70 -13.70 -8.48 -11.20
N ALA A 71 -14.19 -8.56 -12.44
CA ALA A 71 -15.28 -9.46 -12.81
C ALA A 71 -14.90 -10.95 -12.73
N ALA A 72 -13.60 -11.27 -12.86
CA ALA A 72 -13.08 -12.62 -12.73
C ALA A 72 -12.83 -13.06 -11.29
N ILE A 73 -12.80 -12.13 -10.31
CA ILE A 73 -12.62 -12.48 -8.89
C ILE A 73 -13.65 -13.51 -8.40
N PRO A 74 -14.98 -13.31 -8.54
CA PRO A 74 -15.95 -14.29 -8.05
C PRO A 74 -15.92 -15.64 -8.81
N THR A 75 -15.21 -15.74 -9.93
CA THR A 75 -14.97 -17.04 -10.61
C THR A 75 -13.67 -17.70 -10.13
N ALA A 76 -12.68 -16.89 -9.74
CA ALA A 76 -11.36 -17.32 -9.30
C ALA A 76 -11.24 -17.55 -7.79
N VAL A 77 -12.09 -16.93 -6.99
CA VAL A 77 -12.19 -17.13 -5.54
C VAL A 77 -13.64 -16.95 -5.12
N PHE A 78 -14.24 -17.98 -4.53
CA PHE A 78 -15.62 -17.90 -4.03
C PHE A 78 -15.86 -18.79 -2.83
N TYR A 79 -16.73 -18.33 -1.94
CA TYR A 79 -17.10 -19.06 -0.73
C TYR A 79 -18.34 -19.92 -0.96
N ASP A 80 -18.20 -21.24 -0.85
CA ASP A 80 -19.34 -22.14 -0.88
C ASP A 80 -19.87 -22.41 0.54
N LYS A 81 -21.07 -21.90 0.81
CA LYS A 81 -21.76 -22.06 2.09
C LYS A 81 -22.09 -23.52 2.43
N ASN A 82 -22.25 -24.38 1.42
CA ASN A 82 -22.63 -25.78 1.65
C ASN A 82 -21.46 -26.60 2.20
N THR A 83 -20.25 -26.33 1.70
CA THR A 83 -19.02 -26.99 2.16
C THR A 83 -18.31 -26.21 3.27
N GLY A 84 -18.59 -24.91 3.42
CA GLY A 84 -17.90 -24.02 4.36
C GLY A 84 -16.46 -23.71 3.93
N GLN A 85 -16.15 -23.82 2.63
CA GLN A 85 -14.81 -23.67 2.08
C GLN A 85 -14.75 -22.60 0.98
N ILE A 86 -13.56 -22.05 0.78
CA ILE A 86 -13.24 -21.20 -0.37
C ILE A 86 -12.67 -22.07 -1.47
N TYR A 87 -13.23 -21.98 -2.66
CA TYR A 87 -12.66 -22.56 -3.86
C TYR A 87 -11.89 -21.47 -4.58
N SER A 88 -10.64 -21.75 -4.94
CA SER A 88 -9.82 -20.71 -5.55
C SER A 88 -8.75 -21.24 -6.50
N HIS A 89 -8.41 -20.44 -7.51
CA HIS A 89 -7.26 -20.64 -8.37
C HIS A 89 -6.58 -19.30 -8.70
N PRO A 90 -5.34 -19.30 -9.21
CA PRO A 90 -4.64 -18.07 -9.53
C PRO A 90 -5.38 -17.22 -10.57
N LEU A 91 -5.42 -15.92 -10.29
CA LEU A 91 -5.92 -14.87 -11.17
C LEU A 91 -4.78 -13.89 -11.42
N LEU A 92 -4.32 -13.80 -12.66
CA LEU A 92 -3.08 -13.14 -13.02
C LEU A 92 -3.32 -12.12 -14.13
N PHE A 93 -2.62 -11.00 -14.09
CA PHE A 93 -2.40 -10.23 -15.31
C PHE A 93 -1.38 -10.95 -16.19
N TYR A 94 -1.61 -10.91 -17.49
CA TYR A 94 -0.70 -11.36 -18.52
C TYR A 94 -0.04 -10.15 -19.15
N GLN A 95 1.30 -10.18 -19.25
CA GLN A 95 2.10 -9.22 -19.99
C GLN A 95 3.01 -9.99 -20.96
N ASP A 96 3.24 -9.45 -22.15
CA ASP A 96 4.30 -9.93 -23.04
C ASP A 96 5.69 -9.64 -22.45
N PRO A 97 6.75 -10.38 -22.85
CA PRO A 97 8.10 -10.07 -22.43
C PRO A 97 8.46 -8.62 -22.76
N TYR A 98 8.97 -7.89 -21.77
CA TYR A 98 9.42 -6.52 -22.00
C TYR A 98 10.81 -6.55 -22.67
N PRO A 99 11.06 -5.78 -23.75
CA PRO A 99 12.34 -5.76 -24.44
C PRO A 99 13.38 -4.98 -23.63
N ILE A 100 13.95 -5.63 -22.62
CA ILE A 100 15.01 -5.07 -21.77
C ILE A 100 16.23 -4.73 -22.62
N THR A 101 16.64 -3.45 -22.62
CA THR A 101 17.87 -3.00 -23.29
C THR A 101 19.05 -2.79 -22.34
N ASN A 102 18.79 -2.65 -21.03
CA ASN A 102 19.80 -2.53 -19.98
C ASN A 102 19.34 -3.19 -18.66
N ASP A 103 20.26 -3.45 -17.73
CA ASP A 103 19.92 -4.11 -16.46
C ASP A 103 19.04 -3.23 -15.53
N THR A 104 19.02 -1.91 -15.70
CA THR A 104 18.18 -1.02 -14.87
C THR A 104 16.70 -1.16 -15.21
N GLN A 105 16.35 -1.56 -16.43
CA GLN A 105 14.97 -1.81 -16.89
C GLN A 105 14.38 -3.15 -16.41
N ARG A 106 15.12 -3.95 -15.61
CA ARG A 106 14.64 -5.26 -15.17
C ARG A 106 13.33 -5.24 -14.38
N SER A 107 13.04 -4.14 -13.69
CA SER A 107 11.77 -3.89 -12.99
C SER A 107 10.56 -3.75 -13.92
N LEU A 108 10.75 -3.58 -15.23
CA LEU A 108 9.69 -3.40 -16.21
C LEU A 108 9.23 -4.74 -16.85
N ASP A 109 9.97 -5.84 -16.63
CA ASP A 109 9.70 -7.16 -17.21
C ASP A 109 9.02 -8.11 -16.20
N ALA A 110 7.77 -7.84 -15.88
CA ALA A 110 6.99 -8.67 -14.94
C ALA A 110 6.71 -10.09 -15.49
N ARG A 111 6.88 -10.30 -16.80
CA ARG A 111 6.71 -11.61 -17.46
C ARG A 111 7.54 -12.72 -16.81
N LYS A 112 8.76 -12.41 -16.35
CA LYS A 112 9.61 -13.40 -15.68
C LYS A 112 8.96 -13.94 -14.40
N GLY A 113 8.36 -13.06 -13.60
CA GLY A 113 7.66 -13.46 -12.39
C GLY A 113 6.44 -14.35 -12.66
N ILE A 114 5.68 -14.05 -13.73
CA ILE A 114 4.59 -14.92 -14.19
C ILE A 114 5.13 -16.32 -14.53
N ASN A 115 6.22 -16.41 -15.29
CA ASN A 115 6.81 -17.70 -15.66
C ASN A 115 7.21 -18.52 -14.44
N TYR A 116 7.94 -17.92 -13.48
CA TYR A 116 8.35 -18.60 -12.25
C TYR A 116 7.15 -19.09 -11.43
N PHE A 117 6.12 -18.25 -11.26
CA PHE A 117 4.91 -18.66 -10.55
C PHE A 117 4.20 -19.81 -11.28
N MET A 118 4.07 -19.72 -12.60
CA MET A 118 3.39 -20.74 -13.39
C MET A 118 4.15 -22.07 -13.42
N GLU A 119 5.47 -22.07 -13.36
CA GLU A 119 6.26 -23.30 -13.19
C GLU A 119 5.89 -24.03 -11.90
N ASP A 120 5.86 -23.32 -10.77
CA ASP A 120 5.45 -23.85 -9.46
C ASP A 120 4.00 -24.37 -9.51
N TRP A 121 3.09 -23.59 -10.13
CA TRP A 121 1.68 -23.93 -10.21
C TRP A 121 1.38 -25.13 -11.12
N ILE A 122 2.05 -25.22 -12.27
CA ILE A 122 1.95 -26.36 -13.17
C ILE A 122 2.49 -27.62 -12.51
N SER A 123 3.59 -27.51 -11.74
CA SER A 123 4.12 -28.61 -10.92
C SER A 123 3.08 -29.13 -9.93
N TYR A 124 2.44 -28.23 -9.16
CA TYR A 124 1.32 -28.59 -8.28
C TYR A 124 0.15 -29.27 -9.03
N CYS A 125 -0.10 -28.86 -10.28
CA CYS A 125 -1.13 -29.46 -11.13
C CYS A 125 -0.71 -30.80 -11.77
N ASN A 126 0.44 -31.38 -11.41
CA ASN A 126 1.02 -32.58 -12.03
C ASN A 126 1.34 -32.39 -13.53
N GLY A 127 1.87 -31.22 -13.88
CA GLY A 127 2.33 -30.90 -15.23
C GLY A 127 1.24 -30.41 -16.20
N LYS A 128 -0.04 -30.39 -15.80
CA LYS A 128 -1.14 -29.96 -16.67
C LYS A 128 -2.34 -29.42 -15.89
N LEU A 129 -2.85 -28.26 -16.31
CA LEU A 129 -4.07 -27.65 -15.75
C LEU A 129 -5.33 -28.38 -16.21
N ASP A 130 -6.38 -28.34 -15.38
CA ASP A 130 -7.72 -28.78 -15.75
C ASP A 130 -8.46 -27.71 -16.59
N GLY A 131 -8.13 -26.43 -16.40
CA GLY A 131 -8.69 -25.33 -17.19
C GLY A 131 -7.81 -24.09 -17.19
N MET A 132 -7.88 -23.32 -18.27
CA MET A 132 -7.22 -22.03 -18.42
C MET A 132 -8.21 -21.06 -19.06
N THR A 133 -8.54 -19.98 -18.35
CA THR A 133 -9.39 -18.91 -18.89
C THR A 133 -8.50 -17.75 -19.33
N LEU A 134 -8.69 -17.30 -20.56
CA LEU A 134 -7.94 -16.21 -21.18
C LEU A 134 -8.90 -15.06 -21.47
N ILE A 135 -8.69 -13.91 -20.83
CA ILE A 135 -9.50 -12.72 -21.03
C ILE A 135 -8.67 -11.72 -21.83
N ASN A 136 -9.04 -11.52 -23.10
CA ASN A 136 -8.29 -10.73 -24.08
C ASN A 136 -6.82 -11.15 -24.29
N VAL A 137 -6.45 -12.39 -23.91
CA VAL A 137 -5.10 -12.94 -24.12
C VAL A 137 -5.13 -13.92 -25.29
N ASP A 138 -4.29 -13.69 -26.31
CA ASP A 138 -4.14 -14.66 -27.40
C ASP A 138 -3.60 -15.99 -26.86
N LYS A 139 -4.35 -17.07 -27.10
CA LYS A 139 -3.98 -18.46 -26.77
C LYS A 139 -2.58 -18.86 -27.24
N ASN A 140 -2.06 -18.25 -28.31
CA ASN A 140 -0.73 -18.54 -28.83
C ASN A 140 0.38 -18.12 -27.87
N LYS A 141 0.11 -17.13 -27.01
CA LYS A 141 1.07 -16.54 -26.06
C LYS A 141 1.27 -17.34 -24.76
N VAL A 142 0.46 -18.38 -24.57
CA VAL A 142 0.42 -19.20 -23.34
C VAL A 142 0.64 -20.70 -23.60
N ARG A 143 1.08 -21.08 -24.81
CA ARG A 143 1.23 -22.48 -25.24
C ARG A 143 2.21 -23.29 -24.38
N GLN A 144 3.13 -22.63 -23.70
CA GLN A 144 4.10 -23.26 -22.79
C GLN A 144 3.44 -23.85 -21.53
N TRP A 145 2.22 -23.43 -21.17
CA TRP A 145 1.50 -23.95 -20.01
C TRP A 145 0.36 -24.86 -20.46
N ALA A 146 0.54 -26.17 -20.29
CA ALA A 146 -0.43 -27.16 -20.75
C ALA A 146 -1.73 -27.09 -19.94
N SER A 147 -2.88 -27.08 -20.64
CA SER A 147 -4.22 -27.17 -20.06
C SER A 147 -5.08 -28.20 -20.79
N LYS A 148 -6.00 -28.86 -20.09
CA LYS A 148 -7.02 -29.74 -20.71
C LYS A 148 -8.04 -28.92 -21.49
N ASN A 149 -8.49 -27.81 -20.92
CA ASN A 149 -9.48 -26.92 -21.51
C ASN A 149 -8.95 -25.49 -21.54
N ILE A 150 -9.13 -24.79 -22.65
CA ILE A 150 -8.80 -23.37 -22.78
C ILE A 150 -10.08 -22.64 -23.19
N THR A 151 -10.50 -21.69 -22.35
CA THR A 151 -11.64 -20.81 -22.63
C THR A 151 -11.10 -19.42 -22.97
N SER A 152 -11.52 -18.86 -24.11
CA SER A 152 -11.21 -17.47 -24.48
C SER A 152 -12.43 -16.59 -24.30
N ILE A 153 -12.28 -15.51 -23.54
CA ILE A 153 -13.28 -14.47 -23.31
C ILE A 153 -12.72 -13.17 -23.91
N GLU A 154 -13.18 -12.86 -25.12
CA GLU A 154 -12.79 -11.64 -25.83
C GLU A 154 -13.84 -10.55 -25.62
N GLY A 155 -13.43 -9.31 -25.41
CA GLY A 155 -14.32 -8.16 -25.31
C GLY A 155 -13.57 -6.84 -25.29
N ASN A 156 -14.18 -5.80 -25.85
CA ASN A 156 -13.66 -4.43 -25.83
C ASN A 156 -14.39 -3.55 -24.81
N ASP A 157 -15.18 -4.17 -23.92
CA ASP A 157 -16.00 -3.44 -22.98
C ASP A 157 -16.34 -4.26 -21.73
N PRO A 158 -16.32 -3.64 -20.54
CA PRO A 158 -16.47 -4.36 -19.27
C PRO A 158 -17.83 -5.06 -19.11
N TYR A 159 -18.92 -4.51 -19.65
CA TYR A 159 -20.27 -5.10 -19.50
C TYR A 159 -20.34 -6.47 -20.19
N SER A 160 -19.79 -6.57 -21.40
CA SER A 160 -19.76 -7.82 -22.17
C SER A 160 -18.81 -8.85 -21.56
N ILE A 161 -17.63 -8.44 -21.08
CA ILE A 161 -16.67 -9.35 -20.44
C ILE A 161 -17.27 -9.96 -19.17
N ALA A 162 -17.82 -9.14 -18.28
CA ALA A 162 -18.46 -9.62 -17.06
C ALA A 162 -19.64 -10.57 -17.36
N SER A 163 -20.46 -10.24 -18.37
CA SER A 163 -21.56 -11.10 -18.80
C SER A 163 -21.09 -12.46 -19.33
N LYS A 164 -20.00 -12.49 -20.11
CA LYS A 164 -19.42 -13.74 -20.64
C LYS A 164 -18.81 -14.61 -19.54
N LEU A 165 -18.11 -14.00 -18.58
CA LEU A 165 -17.62 -14.70 -17.38
C LEU A 165 -18.77 -15.31 -16.59
N ALA A 166 -19.81 -14.52 -16.30
CA ALA A 166 -20.96 -14.97 -15.55
C ALA A 166 -21.68 -16.16 -16.23
N LEU A 167 -21.87 -16.11 -17.55
CA LEU A 167 -22.50 -17.19 -18.31
C LEU A 167 -21.62 -18.42 -18.53
N HIS A 168 -20.31 -18.28 -18.35
CA HIS A 168 -19.36 -19.39 -18.44
C HIS A 168 -19.34 -20.19 -17.13
N ASP A 169 -19.29 -19.52 -15.98
CA ASP A 169 -19.09 -20.18 -14.68
C ASP A 169 -20.39 -20.43 -13.89
N TRP A 170 -21.49 -19.74 -14.20
CA TRP A 170 -22.81 -20.02 -13.62
C TRP A 170 -23.79 -20.55 -14.68
N SER A 171 -24.44 -21.68 -14.36
CA SER A 171 -25.63 -22.14 -15.07
C SER A 171 -26.92 -21.48 -14.53
N TYR A 172 -26.90 -21.12 -13.25
CA TYR A 172 -28.01 -20.49 -12.51
C TYR A 172 -27.48 -19.71 -11.30
N SER A 173 -28.13 -18.61 -10.92
CA SER A 173 -27.90 -17.95 -9.63
C SER A 173 -29.13 -17.17 -9.17
N ASP A 174 -29.57 -17.36 -7.91
CA ASP A 174 -30.63 -16.56 -7.31
C ASP A 174 -30.22 -15.09 -7.04
N ASN A 175 -28.92 -14.85 -6.90
CA ASN A 175 -28.34 -13.56 -6.54
C ASN A 175 -27.37 -13.07 -7.62
N ALA A 176 -27.29 -11.77 -7.85
CA ALA A 176 -26.17 -11.15 -8.54
C ALA A 176 -25.73 -9.88 -7.81
N VAL A 177 -24.44 -9.56 -7.92
CA VAL A 177 -23.93 -8.25 -7.54
C VAL A 177 -23.87 -7.40 -8.80
N LEU A 178 -24.52 -6.24 -8.75
CA LEU A 178 -24.51 -5.28 -9.84
C LEU A 178 -23.77 -4.02 -9.40
N ALA A 179 -22.58 -3.79 -9.95
CA ALA A 179 -21.78 -2.61 -9.62
C ALA A 179 -21.95 -1.50 -10.67
N VAL A 180 -22.13 -0.27 -10.21
CA VAL A 180 -22.21 0.91 -11.06
C VAL A 180 -20.79 1.33 -11.44
N ILE A 181 -20.50 1.36 -12.73
CA ILE A 181 -19.18 1.70 -13.27
C ILE A 181 -19.29 2.64 -14.45
N ASN A 182 -18.18 3.25 -14.85
CA ASN A 182 -18.06 3.89 -16.14
C ASN A 182 -16.86 3.35 -16.92
N LYS A 183 -16.97 3.34 -18.25
CA LYS A 183 -15.90 2.85 -19.15
C LYS A 183 -14.75 3.84 -19.29
N THR A 184 -15.07 5.13 -19.23
CA THR A 184 -14.15 6.24 -19.47
C THR A 184 -14.42 7.35 -18.45
N PHE A 185 -13.40 8.12 -18.12
CA PHE A 185 -13.52 9.21 -17.17
C PHE A 185 -12.99 10.49 -17.77
N ASN A 186 -13.74 11.58 -17.61
CA ASN A 186 -13.27 12.91 -17.91
C ASN A 186 -12.52 13.40 -16.67
N ARG A 187 -11.19 13.31 -16.71
CA ARG A 187 -10.34 13.85 -15.65
C ARG A 187 -10.37 15.38 -15.70
N PRO A 188 -10.59 16.07 -14.57
CA PRO A 188 -10.46 17.52 -14.51
C PRO A 188 -9.03 17.94 -14.83
N ASP A 189 -8.87 19.20 -15.22
CA ASP A 189 -7.56 19.86 -15.36
C ASP A 189 -7.63 21.31 -14.86
N SER A 190 -8.41 21.50 -13.80
CA SER A 190 -8.57 22.81 -13.18
C SER A 190 -7.34 23.14 -12.34
N VAL A 191 -6.81 24.35 -12.52
CA VAL A 191 -5.72 24.90 -11.71
C VAL A 191 -6.28 25.92 -10.73
N PHE A 192 -5.90 25.78 -9.48
CA PHE A 192 -6.30 26.66 -8.40
C PHE A 192 -5.08 27.47 -7.97
N TYR A 193 -5.32 28.73 -7.63
CA TYR A 193 -4.30 29.65 -7.15
C TYR A 193 -4.84 30.36 -5.92
N GLY A 194 -3.97 30.57 -4.94
CA GLY A 194 -4.29 31.40 -3.80
C GLY A 194 -3.07 32.16 -3.30
N LYS A 195 -3.37 33.15 -2.47
CA LYS A 195 -2.40 34.10 -1.96
C LYS A 195 -2.79 34.55 -0.56
N ILE A 196 -1.82 34.56 0.34
CA ILE A 196 -1.95 35.05 1.70
C ILE A 196 -0.83 36.02 1.97
N THR A 197 -1.17 37.23 2.42
CA THR A 197 -0.20 38.24 2.86
C THR A 197 -0.25 38.35 4.38
N GLY A 198 0.89 38.66 4.99
CA GLY A 198 0.96 38.92 6.42
C GLY A 198 2.25 39.63 6.81
N THR A 199 2.37 39.92 8.10
CA THR A 199 3.55 40.56 8.68
C THR A 199 4.24 39.56 9.60
N PHE A 200 5.51 39.26 9.32
CA PHE A 200 6.37 38.48 10.20
C PHE A 200 6.92 39.39 11.30
N PRO A 201 6.71 39.11 12.60
CA PRO A 201 7.13 40.01 13.67
C PRO A 201 8.65 40.08 13.87
N ALA A 202 9.10 41.10 14.61
CA ALA A 202 10.49 41.18 15.05
C ALA A 202 10.76 40.16 16.15
N TYR A 203 11.59 39.16 15.85
CA TYR A 203 11.94 38.09 16.77
C TYR A 203 13.44 37.76 16.71
N ASN A 204 13.96 37.26 17.82
CA ASN A 204 15.31 36.72 17.91
C ASN A 204 15.27 35.21 18.09
N ILE A 205 16.20 34.53 17.43
CA ILE A 205 16.45 33.10 17.67
C ILE A 205 16.98 32.95 19.10
N LYS A 206 16.37 32.04 19.86
CA LYS A 206 16.87 31.69 21.19
C LYS A 206 17.84 30.52 21.05
N HIS A 207 18.96 30.59 21.78
CA HIS A 207 19.96 29.53 21.86
C HIS A 207 20.07 29.07 23.31
N GLN A 208 19.94 27.76 23.53
CA GLN A 208 20.19 27.11 24.81
C GLN A 208 21.35 26.13 24.65
N HIS A 209 22.18 26.01 25.68
CA HIS A 209 23.35 25.14 25.68
C HIS A 209 23.45 24.40 27.00
N PHE A 210 23.72 23.10 26.94
CA PHE A 210 23.95 22.26 28.11
C PHE A 210 24.83 21.05 27.77
N GLU A 211 25.39 20.43 28.82
CA GLU A 211 26.21 19.23 28.71
C GLU A 211 25.42 18.00 29.21
N VAL A 212 25.46 16.90 28.45
CA VAL A 212 24.84 15.63 28.85
C VAL A 212 25.92 14.56 28.99
N GLY A 213 26.01 13.91 30.15
CA GLY A 213 27.01 12.86 30.38
C GLY A 213 26.81 11.65 29.47
N TYR A 214 27.89 10.98 29.07
CA TYR A 214 27.81 9.85 28.14
C TYR A 214 27.01 8.68 28.72
N PRO A 215 26.06 8.11 27.96
CA PRO A 215 25.40 6.87 28.34
C PRO A 215 26.36 5.68 28.23
N ALA A 216 26.08 4.61 28.98
CA ALA A 216 26.78 3.35 28.81
C ALA A 216 26.19 2.57 27.62
N ILE A 217 27.05 1.90 26.86
CA ILE A 217 26.65 1.11 25.69
C ILE A 217 25.66 0.02 26.12
N GLY A 218 24.47 0.02 25.52
CA GLY A 218 23.44 -1.02 25.75
C GLY A 218 22.66 -0.90 27.07
N ILE A 219 22.87 0.15 27.88
CA ILE A 219 22.17 0.33 29.16
C ILE A 219 20.95 1.27 29.03
N GLY A 220 20.79 1.95 27.89
CA GLY A 220 19.67 2.86 27.61
C GLY A 220 20.12 4.29 27.38
N ALA A 221 19.17 5.18 27.08
CA ALA A 221 19.45 6.59 26.84
C ALA A 221 19.67 7.36 28.14
N ARG A 222 20.41 8.48 28.05
CA ARG A 222 20.40 9.54 29.06
C ARG A 222 19.60 10.71 28.52
N TYR A 223 18.74 11.26 29.37
CA TYR A 223 17.81 12.32 29.01
C TYR A 223 18.18 13.64 29.68
N HIS A 224 17.90 14.74 28.99
CA HIS A 224 17.96 16.09 29.55
C HIS A 224 16.76 16.89 29.04
N SER A 225 16.00 17.45 29.97
CA SER A 225 14.78 18.20 29.64
C SER A 225 15.10 19.69 29.46
N PHE A 226 14.37 20.36 28.59
CA PHE A 226 14.45 21.79 28.30
C PHE A 226 13.08 22.32 27.88
N ASP A 227 12.84 23.62 28.04
CA ASP A 227 11.55 24.21 27.73
C ASP A 227 11.55 24.90 26.35
N ILE A 228 10.45 24.72 25.62
CA ILE A 228 10.12 25.47 24.42
C ILE A 228 8.88 26.33 24.68
N GLU A 229 9.02 27.63 24.46
CA GLU A 229 7.95 28.63 24.64
C GLU A 229 7.69 29.40 23.34
N GLU A 230 6.58 30.12 23.29
CA GLU A 230 6.35 31.14 22.27
C GLU A 230 7.52 32.15 22.21
N PRO A 231 7.87 32.65 21.02
CA PRO A 231 7.24 32.43 19.71
C PRO A 231 7.90 31.32 18.87
N ALA A 232 8.56 30.33 19.48
CA ALA A 232 9.25 29.26 18.73
C ALA A 232 8.25 28.44 17.89
N LYS A 233 8.65 28.10 16.65
CA LYS A 233 7.87 27.24 15.74
C LYS A 233 8.69 26.12 15.12
N TYR A 234 10.01 26.23 15.17
CA TYR A 234 10.92 25.18 14.71
C TYR A 234 12.07 25.05 15.69
N THR A 235 12.49 23.82 15.98
CA THR A 235 13.64 23.55 16.85
C THR A 235 14.67 22.70 16.13
N VAL A 236 15.94 23.02 16.35
CA VAL A 236 17.08 22.22 15.92
C VAL A 236 17.96 21.94 17.12
N VAL A 237 18.25 20.67 17.35
CA VAL A 237 19.12 20.21 18.42
C VAL A 237 20.36 19.61 17.80
N LYS A 238 21.52 20.20 18.11
CA LYS A 238 22.82 19.74 17.66
C LYS A 238 23.59 19.19 18.83
N MET A 239 24.03 17.94 18.71
CA MET A 239 24.95 17.31 19.64
C MET A 239 26.33 17.22 19.01
N SER A 240 27.37 17.57 19.77
CA SER A 240 28.76 17.31 19.41
C SER A 240 29.52 16.74 20.60
N TRP A 241 30.53 15.92 20.35
CA TRP A 241 31.27 15.28 21.45
C TRP A 241 32.72 15.00 21.11
N LYS A 242 33.48 14.50 22.08
CA LYS A 242 34.89 14.14 21.87
C LYS A 242 35.10 12.65 22.07
N GLY A 243 35.78 12.02 21.09
CA GLY A 243 36.37 10.69 21.23
C GLY A 243 35.54 9.53 20.67
N GLY A 244 36.07 8.32 20.86
CA GLY A 244 35.75 7.16 20.03
C GLY A 244 34.55 6.30 20.41
N ILE A 245 33.45 6.88 20.86
CA ILE A 245 32.14 6.22 21.03
C ILE A 245 31.15 6.79 20.01
N ASP A 246 30.22 5.97 19.54
CA ASP A 246 29.16 6.37 18.61
C ASP A 246 27.93 6.72 19.45
N LEU A 247 27.52 7.99 19.42
CA LEU A 247 26.37 8.48 20.16
C LEU A 247 25.28 8.84 19.15
N ASP A 248 24.06 8.41 19.42
CA ASP A 248 22.87 8.78 18.64
C ASP A 248 22.05 9.81 19.44
N LEU A 249 21.34 10.68 18.73
CA LEU A 249 20.53 11.76 19.30
C LEU A 249 19.06 11.50 19.01
N GLN A 250 18.20 11.69 20.01
CA GLN A 250 16.75 11.65 19.89
C GLN A 250 16.13 12.92 20.46
N LEU A 251 15.06 13.41 19.83
CA LEU A 251 14.31 14.57 20.26
C LEU A 251 12.88 14.16 20.62
N TYR A 252 12.43 14.58 21.79
CA TYR A 252 11.11 14.26 22.34
C TYR A 252 10.33 15.55 22.62
N ASP A 253 9.06 15.52 22.22
CA ASP A 253 8.01 16.38 22.73
C ASP A 253 7.23 15.54 23.75
N ASP A 254 7.15 15.97 25.02
CA ASP A 254 6.56 15.17 26.10
C ASP A 254 5.10 14.75 25.85
N LYS A 255 4.37 15.49 25.02
CA LYS A 255 2.96 15.18 24.70
C LYS A 255 2.82 14.25 23.49
N LEU A 256 3.80 14.23 22.59
CA LEU A 256 3.77 13.42 21.37
C LEU A 256 4.66 12.18 21.44
N GLY A 257 5.72 12.21 22.24
CA GLY A 257 6.80 11.24 22.28
C GLY A 257 7.99 11.66 21.40
N MET A 258 8.74 10.69 20.89
CA MET A 258 9.88 10.95 20.01
C MET A 258 9.42 11.56 18.70
N VAL A 259 9.85 12.79 18.41
CA VAL A 259 9.49 13.50 17.17
C VAL A 259 10.56 13.34 16.10
N ASP A 260 11.83 13.17 16.49
CA ASP A 260 12.92 12.97 15.54
C ASP A 260 14.07 12.19 16.17
N ALA A 261 14.87 11.53 15.33
CA ALA A 261 16.05 10.81 15.75
C ALA A 261 17.13 10.84 14.67
N SER A 262 18.39 10.92 15.11
CA SER A 262 19.56 10.85 14.26
C SER A 262 20.50 9.75 14.77
N ALA A 263 20.84 8.83 13.86
CA ALA A 263 21.69 7.67 14.12
C ALA A 263 22.67 7.48 12.96
N GLY A 264 23.53 8.49 12.79
CA GLY A 264 24.51 8.56 11.71
C GLY A 264 25.60 7.50 11.84
N ASP A 265 26.47 7.45 10.83
CA ASP A 265 27.77 6.80 11.01
C ASP A 265 28.71 7.80 11.67
N TYR A 266 29.52 7.32 12.64
CA TYR A 266 30.54 8.12 13.32
C TYR A 266 31.40 8.94 12.33
N LYS A 267 31.40 10.27 12.49
CA LYS A 267 32.26 11.23 11.79
C LYS A 267 33.21 11.92 12.77
N ASP A 268 34.27 12.56 12.27
CA ASP A 268 35.23 13.33 13.08
C ASP A 268 35.37 14.76 12.50
N PRO A 269 35.01 15.83 13.24
CA PRO A 269 34.42 15.80 14.59
C PRO A 269 33.04 15.14 14.61
N PRO A 270 32.67 14.42 15.68
CA PRO A 270 31.40 13.73 15.73
C PRO A 270 30.27 14.70 16.06
N ILE A 271 29.20 14.63 15.27
CA ILE A 271 28.03 15.50 15.35
C ILE A 271 26.80 14.68 15.00
N GLU A 272 25.73 14.86 15.76
CA GLU A 272 24.38 14.41 15.43
C GLU A 272 23.42 15.59 15.49
N VAL A 273 22.37 15.58 14.67
CA VAL A 273 21.38 16.66 14.65
C VAL A 273 19.99 16.11 14.42
N THR A 274 19.05 16.63 15.20
CA THR A 274 17.61 16.39 15.06
C THR A 274 16.88 17.71 14.93
N ALA A 275 15.76 17.70 14.23
CA ALA A 275 14.93 18.89 14.02
C ALA A 275 13.46 18.53 13.89
N SER A 276 12.60 19.41 14.41
CA SER A 276 11.16 19.24 14.31
C SER A 276 10.44 20.58 14.39
N TYR A 277 9.27 20.63 13.76
CA TYR A 277 8.29 21.68 14.01
C TYR A 277 7.75 21.57 15.45
N VAL A 278 7.53 22.72 16.08
CA VAL A 278 7.06 22.77 17.48
C VAL A 278 5.54 22.67 17.51
N HIS A 279 5.03 21.47 17.77
CA HIS A 279 3.59 21.21 17.90
C HIS A 279 3.03 21.63 19.25
N ASP A 280 3.79 21.39 20.33
CA ASP A 280 3.42 21.73 21.68
C ASP A 280 4.47 22.57 22.40
N TYR A 281 4.00 23.58 23.15
CA TYR A 281 4.83 24.32 24.09
C TYR A 281 4.89 23.62 25.46
N GLY A 282 6.01 23.83 26.16
CA GLY A 282 6.30 23.26 27.47
C GLY A 282 7.59 22.44 27.46
N ASN A 283 7.58 21.35 28.23
CA ASN A 283 8.75 20.49 28.45
C ASN A 283 9.04 19.61 27.22
N TRP A 284 10.30 19.59 26.82
CA TRP A 284 10.86 18.77 25.76
C TRP A 284 12.11 18.07 26.27
N GLU A 285 12.54 16.99 25.61
CA GLU A 285 13.72 16.25 26.04
C GLU A 285 14.65 15.90 24.89
N VAL A 286 15.95 15.88 25.18
CA VAL A 286 16.94 15.22 24.34
C VAL A 286 17.31 13.88 24.96
N GLY A 287 17.28 12.82 24.17
CA GLY A 287 17.78 11.50 24.52
C GLY A 287 19.10 11.24 23.81
N ILE A 288 20.11 10.76 24.55
CA ILE A 288 21.40 10.36 23.98
C ILE A 288 21.61 8.89 24.29
N THR A 289 21.83 8.08 23.26
CA THR A 289 22.19 6.66 23.37
C THR A 289 23.61 6.41 22.91
N ALA A 290 24.27 5.39 23.47
CA ALA A 290 25.57 4.94 22.99
C ALA A 290 25.45 3.59 22.29
N VAL A 291 25.99 3.51 21.08
CA VAL A 291 26.11 2.27 20.31
C VAL A 291 27.58 1.90 20.08
N PRO A 292 27.91 0.61 19.94
CA PRO A 292 29.25 0.21 19.54
C PRO A 292 29.57 0.76 18.15
N LYS A 293 30.75 1.39 17.98
CA LYS A 293 31.21 1.87 16.68
C LYS A 293 31.03 0.82 15.59
N LYS A 294 30.33 1.17 14.52
CA LYS A 294 30.25 0.39 13.28
C LYS A 294 31.61 0.41 12.56
N SER A 295 32.60 -0.38 12.98
CA SER A 295 33.90 -0.44 12.28
C SER A 295 33.91 -1.50 11.18
N TYR A 296 34.19 -1.11 9.95
CA TYR A 296 34.57 -2.02 8.87
C TYR A 296 35.98 -2.58 9.14
N SER A 297 36.10 -3.78 9.72
CA SER A 297 37.41 -4.46 9.81
C SER A 297 37.26 -6.00 9.72
N PRO A 298 38.08 -6.69 8.90
CA PRO A 298 37.87 -8.08 8.49
C PRO A 298 38.41 -9.13 9.49
N VAL A 299 38.62 -8.75 10.74
CA VAL A 299 39.12 -9.64 11.81
C VAL A 299 37.95 -10.06 12.69
N LYS A 300 38.00 -11.26 13.32
CA LYS A 300 37.03 -11.82 14.29
C LYS A 300 36.11 -10.78 14.95
N GLY A 301 34.82 -11.08 15.07
CA GLY A 301 33.74 -10.11 15.19
C GLY A 301 34.02 -9.23 16.38
N LYS A 302 34.30 -7.94 16.14
CA LYS A 302 34.41 -6.98 17.24
C LYS A 302 33.18 -7.06 18.14
N MET A 303 31.98 -7.31 17.58
CA MET A 303 30.76 -7.59 18.34
C MET A 303 30.88 -8.83 19.24
N GLU A 304 31.35 -9.95 18.72
CA GLU A 304 31.52 -11.21 19.47
C GLU A 304 32.55 -11.06 20.61
N THR A 305 33.63 -10.30 20.36
CA THR A 305 34.70 -10.07 21.33
C THR A 305 34.35 -8.96 22.35
N LEU A 306 33.55 -7.96 21.97
CA LEU A 306 33.04 -6.91 22.85
C LEU A 306 31.89 -7.41 23.72
N PHE A 307 30.95 -8.18 23.17
CA PHE A 307 29.89 -8.84 23.95
C PHE A 307 30.50 -9.80 24.97
N GLU A 308 31.46 -10.66 24.57
CA GLU A 308 32.11 -11.57 25.52
C GLU A 308 32.91 -10.83 26.61
N ASN A 309 33.59 -9.73 26.30
CA ASN A 309 34.35 -8.96 27.28
C ASN A 309 33.48 -8.07 28.17
N TYR A 310 32.33 -7.58 27.68
CA TYR A 310 31.41 -6.76 28.46
C TYR A 310 30.66 -7.62 29.47
N PHE A 311 30.10 -8.77 29.07
CA PHE A 311 29.43 -9.67 30.01
C PHE A 311 30.39 -10.41 30.96
N LYS A 312 31.67 -10.58 30.60
CA LYS A 312 32.68 -11.11 31.54
C LYS A 312 33.18 -10.07 32.54
N ASN A 313 33.10 -8.77 32.24
CA ASN A 313 33.65 -7.70 33.09
C ASN A 313 32.57 -6.80 33.76
N SER A 314 31.29 -6.88 33.37
CA SER A 314 30.21 -6.06 33.94
C SER A 314 29.83 -6.40 35.39
N SER A 315 30.50 -7.37 36.03
CA SER A 315 30.32 -7.64 37.46
C SER A 315 31.46 -7.16 38.35
N LYS A 316 32.54 -6.57 37.81
CA LYS A 316 33.72 -6.22 38.62
C LYS A 316 34.26 -4.80 38.51
N ASN A 317 33.90 -4.02 37.49
CA ASN A 317 34.45 -2.66 37.31
C ASN A 317 33.44 -1.51 37.41
N ASP A 318 32.15 -1.78 37.59
CA ASP A 318 31.13 -0.73 37.76
C ASP A 318 30.96 -0.26 39.23
N ILE A 319 31.87 -0.65 40.12
CA ILE A 319 31.95 -0.14 41.50
C ILE A 319 33.37 0.32 41.81
N VAL A 320 33.86 1.36 41.13
CA VAL A 320 34.85 2.27 41.73
C VAL A 320 34.58 3.70 41.22
N PRO A 321 34.03 4.62 42.03
CA PRO A 321 34.17 6.04 41.77
C PRO A 321 35.63 6.39 42.03
N LEU A 322 36.46 6.36 40.98
CA LEU A 322 37.81 6.90 41.07
C LEU A 322 37.69 8.42 41.20
N ILE A 323 37.85 8.88 42.44
CA ILE A 323 37.98 10.28 42.84
C ILE A 323 38.87 11.01 41.82
N GLY A 324 38.28 11.96 41.07
CA GLY A 324 39.00 12.91 40.22
C GLY A 324 38.93 12.74 38.69
N LYS A 325 38.22 11.74 38.13
CA LYS A 325 37.95 11.72 36.68
C LYS A 325 36.66 12.48 36.35
N LYS A 326 36.77 13.59 35.61
CA LYS A 326 35.63 14.33 35.06
C LYS A 326 34.82 13.37 34.17
N GLU A 327 33.52 13.28 34.40
CA GLU A 327 32.60 12.54 33.53
C GLU A 327 32.71 13.08 32.10
N LYS A 328 32.69 12.18 31.10
CA LYS A 328 32.66 12.62 29.70
C LYS A 328 31.25 13.09 29.36
N THR A 329 31.16 14.24 28.73
CA THR A 329 29.91 14.89 28.35
C THR A 329 29.89 15.18 26.86
N ALA A 330 28.69 15.16 26.29
CA ALA A 330 28.39 15.66 24.96
C ALA A 330 27.85 17.08 25.11
N ASP A 331 28.32 17.97 24.24
CA ASP A 331 27.87 19.35 24.13
C ASP A 331 26.58 19.35 23.30
N VAL A 332 25.50 19.91 23.85
CA VAL A 332 24.20 20.00 23.18
C VAL A 332 23.79 21.46 23.06
N ASP A 333 23.49 21.87 21.82
CA ASP A 333 22.98 23.18 21.47
C ASP A 333 21.54 23.05 20.94
N VAL A 334 20.62 23.79 21.54
CA VAL A 334 19.22 23.88 21.11
C VAL A 334 18.98 25.27 20.52
N LEU A 335 18.61 25.30 19.25
CA LEU A 335 18.22 26.51 18.53
C LEU A 335 16.70 26.52 18.38
N LEU A 336 16.07 27.59 18.89
CA LEU A 336 14.63 27.80 18.80
C LEU A 336 14.35 28.92 17.81
N TYR A 337 13.82 28.55 16.65
CA TYR A 337 13.51 29.45 15.56
C TYR A 337 12.10 30.00 15.75
N PRO A 338 11.94 31.34 15.90
CA PRO A 338 10.65 31.96 16.08
C PRO A 338 9.86 31.96 14.78
N GLY A 339 8.52 31.94 14.86
CA GLY A 339 7.68 31.84 13.68
C GLY A 339 6.21 32.18 13.87
N VAL A 340 5.46 32.01 12.80
CA VAL A 340 4.00 32.20 12.72
C VAL A 340 3.38 31.10 11.87
N ASP A 341 2.14 30.73 12.18
CA ASP A 341 1.38 29.74 11.42
C ASP A 341 0.35 30.41 10.52
N VAL A 342 0.23 29.88 9.31
CA VAL A 342 -0.72 30.36 8.31
C VAL A 342 -1.53 29.18 7.80
N THR A 343 -2.82 29.14 8.14
CA THR A 343 -3.74 28.13 7.60
C THR A 343 -4.19 28.54 6.20
N LEU A 344 -4.15 27.60 5.26
CA LEU A 344 -4.68 27.82 3.91
C LEU A 344 -6.19 28.09 3.99
N LYS A 345 -6.69 28.96 3.12
CA LYS A 345 -8.12 29.35 3.12
C LYS A 345 -8.97 28.38 2.31
N ASP A 346 -8.42 27.86 1.23
CA ASP A 346 -9.12 27.02 0.27
C ASP A 346 -8.86 25.54 0.56
N PRO A 347 -9.91 24.70 0.59
CA PRO A 347 -9.73 23.26 0.72
C PRO A 347 -9.08 22.69 -0.55
N THR A 348 -8.13 21.78 -0.37
CA THR A 348 -7.58 21.00 -1.47
C THR A 348 -8.66 20.09 -2.09
N PRO A 349 -8.76 20.04 -3.43
CA PRO A 349 -9.75 19.22 -4.11
C PRO A 349 -9.40 17.72 -4.08
N PHE A 350 -10.36 16.87 -4.42
CA PHE A 350 -10.09 15.45 -4.68
C PHE A 350 -9.09 15.27 -5.82
N GLY A 351 -8.05 14.46 -5.63
CA GLY A 351 -7.00 14.26 -6.64
C GLY A 351 -6.14 15.50 -6.87
N CYS A 352 -5.79 16.22 -5.79
CA CYS A 352 -4.94 17.40 -5.78
C CYS A 352 -3.49 17.02 -6.09
N ARG A 353 -2.95 17.56 -7.19
CA ARG A 353 -1.63 17.24 -7.76
C ARG A 353 -0.84 18.50 -8.11
N ASN A 354 0.46 18.34 -8.36
CA ASN A 354 1.34 19.41 -8.86
C ASN A 354 1.25 20.66 -7.98
N VAL A 355 1.53 20.49 -6.70
CA VAL A 355 1.30 21.50 -5.68
C VAL A 355 2.55 22.35 -5.53
N ASN A 356 2.39 23.67 -5.54
CA ASN A 356 3.50 24.61 -5.37
C ASN A 356 3.19 25.61 -4.26
N PHE A 357 4.16 25.86 -3.39
CA PHE A 357 4.14 26.93 -2.41
C PHE A 357 5.35 27.84 -2.63
N THR A 358 5.13 29.15 -2.70
CA THR A 358 6.19 30.16 -2.79
C THR A 358 5.97 31.22 -1.72
N LEU A 359 6.93 31.36 -0.81
CA LEU A 359 7.00 32.43 0.18
C LEU A 359 7.93 33.53 -0.33
N LYS A 360 7.49 34.78 -0.31
CA LYS A 360 8.26 35.97 -0.69
C LYS A 360 8.26 36.99 0.45
N TRP A 361 9.34 37.73 0.64
CA TRP A 361 9.42 38.81 1.64
C TRP A 361 10.31 39.95 1.16
N ASN A 362 10.10 41.15 1.72
CA ASN A 362 10.66 42.39 1.19
C ASN A 362 11.88 42.93 1.95
N ASN A 363 12.61 42.08 2.69
CA ASN A 363 13.81 42.47 3.43
C ASN A 363 14.99 41.53 3.14
N PRO A 364 16.04 41.98 2.45
CA PRO A 364 17.19 41.14 2.07
C PRO A 364 18.08 40.74 3.27
N ASN A 365 17.92 41.40 4.42
CA ASN A 365 18.67 41.05 5.64
C ASN A 365 17.95 39.98 6.48
N VAL A 366 16.74 39.59 6.10
CA VAL A 366 15.95 38.58 6.79
C VAL A 366 15.90 37.32 5.94
N GLU A 367 16.00 36.17 6.58
CA GLU A 367 15.93 34.86 5.96
C GLU A 367 14.78 34.09 6.58
N LEU A 368 13.76 33.76 5.77
CA LEU A 368 12.60 33.00 6.21
C LEU A 368 12.59 31.63 5.55
N GLY A 369 12.27 30.61 6.34
CA GLY A 369 11.94 29.27 5.87
C GLY A 369 10.49 28.94 6.18
N PHE A 370 9.96 27.88 5.58
CA PHE A 370 8.67 27.35 5.96
C PHE A 370 8.59 25.83 5.86
N THR A 371 7.62 25.27 6.58
CA THR A 371 7.20 23.86 6.46
C THR A 371 5.72 23.77 6.14
N VAL A 372 5.36 22.79 5.31
CA VAL A 372 3.98 22.45 4.97
C VAL A 372 3.51 21.36 5.95
N LEU A 373 2.45 21.65 6.70
CA LEU A 373 1.86 20.75 7.68
C LEU A 373 0.56 20.16 7.16
N SER A 374 0.41 18.84 7.33
CA SER A 374 -0.88 18.19 7.12
C SER A 374 -1.92 18.72 8.12
N PRO A 375 -3.23 18.51 7.86
CA PRO A 375 -4.26 18.86 8.84
C PRO A 375 -4.14 18.12 10.19
N SER A 376 -3.44 16.97 10.23
CA SER A 376 -3.14 16.26 11.48
C SER A 376 -1.90 16.78 12.18
N GLY A 377 -1.07 17.61 11.52
CA GLY A 377 0.18 18.14 12.05
C GLY A 377 1.44 17.50 11.46
N ALA A 378 1.36 16.46 10.64
CA ALA A 378 2.55 15.86 10.05
C ALA A 378 3.31 16.86 9.15
N GLU A 379 4.62 16.99 9.36
CA GLU A 379 5.51 17.77 8.49
C GLU A 379 5.67 17.05 7.15
N ILE A 380 5.14 17.61 6.06
CA ILE A 380 5.11 17.01 4.72
C ILE A 380 6.41 17.30 3.97
N ALA A 381 6.76 18.58 3.90
CA ALA A 381 7.93 19.07 3.21
C ALA A 381 8.30 20.47 3.73
N SER A 382 9.59 20.78 3.71
CA SER A 382 10.13 22.07 4.16
C SER A 382 10.92 22.74 3.04
N SER A 383 10.90 24.07 3.01
CA SER A 383 11.64 24.88 2.03
C SER A 383 13.15 24.82 2.23
N ILE A 384 13.57 24.39 3.42
CA ILE A 384 14.95 24.20 3.82
C ILE A 384 15.12 22.76 4.32
N SER A 385 16.18 22.08 3.90
CA SER A 385 16.44 20.73 4.41
C SER A 385 17.04 20.79 5.81
N LYS A 386 16.88 19.70 6.59
CA LYS A 386 17.59 19.56 7.88
C LYS A 386 19.09 19.80 7.68
N LYS A 387 19.68 19.23 6.63
CA LYS A 387 21.10 19.37 6.30
C LYS A 387 21.50 20.83 6.07
N ASP A 388 20.67 21.62 5.40
CA ASP A 388 20.99 23.01 5.08
C ASP A 388 20.93 23.90 6.33
N ILE A 389 19.95 23.66 7.21
CA ILE A 389 19.94 24.28 8.54
C ILE A 389 21.23 23.93 9.32
N ILE A 390 21.73 22.70 9.16
CA ILE A 390 22.91 22.19 9.88
C ILE A 390 24.22 22.76 9.36
N SER A 391 24.40 22.79 8.03
CA SER A 391 25.67 23.18 7.41
C SER A 391 25.82 24.68 7.26
N GLY A 392 24.70 25.42 7.20
CA GLY A 392 24.69 26.83 6.84
C GLY A 392 25.20 27.08 5.41
N GLU A 393 25.24 26.04 4.58
CA GLU A 393 25.79 26.05 3.22
C GLU A 393 24.73 26.31 2.13
N GLU A 394 23.51 26.72 2.51
CA GLU A 394 22.46 26.97 1.52
C GLU A 394 22.84 28.11 0.56
N GLU A 395 22.49 27.93 -0.70
CA GLU A 395 22.48 29.03 -1.67
C GLU A 395 21.41 30.03 -1.25
N LYS A 396 21.84 31.15 -0.67
CA LYS A 396 20.94 32.23 -0.24
C LYS A 396 20.06 32.70 -1.40
N LYS A 397 18.78 32.36 -1.35
CA LYS A 397 17.76 32.88 -2.26
C LYS A 397 17.22 34.18 -1.68
N GLU A 398 17.60 35.31 -2.27
CA GLU A 398 17.19 36.63 -1.78
C GLU A 398 15.66 36.78 -1.80
N GLY A 399 15.04 36.83 -0.62
CA GLY A 399 13.64 37.19 -0.46
C GLY A 399 12.63 36.13 -0.93
N VAL A 400 13.04 34.88 -1.17
CA VAL A 400 12.14 33.83 -1.67
C VAL A 400 12.49 32.43 -1.15
N ALA A 401 11.46 31.65 -0.81
CA ALA A 401 11.54 30.22 -0.50
C ALA A 401 10.41 29.49 -1.23
N TYR A 402 10.63 28.25 -1.67
CA TYR A 402 9.58 27.48 -2.35
C TYR A 402 9.64 25.99 -2.05
N VAL A 403 8.49 25.32 -2.19
CA VAL A 403 8.33 23.87 -2.04
C VAL A 403 7.37 23.39 -3.13
N GLU A 404 7.78 22.37 -3.88
CA GLU A 404 6.93 21.64 -4.83
C GLU A 404 6.58 20.28 -4.22
N ILE A 405 5.31 19.88 -4.20
CA ILE A 405 4.81 18.62 -3.64
C ILE A 405 4.03 17.88 -4.74
N ASP A 406 4.19 16.56 -4.81
CA ASP A 406 3.52 15.76 -5.83
C ASP A 406 1.99 15.79 -5.66
N THR A 407 1.52 15.49 -4.45
CA THR A 407 0.10 15.30 -4.13
C THR A 407 -0.24 15.85 -2.75
N LEU A 408 -1.43 16.45 -2.61
CA LEU A 408 -2.07 16.65 -1.31
C LEU A 408 -3.38 15.84 -1.24
N GLY A 409 -3.73 15.35 -0.05
CA GLY A 409 -5.03 14.76 0.24
C GLY A 409 -6.14 15.78 0.20
N GLU A 410 -7.37 15.32 -0.04
CA GLU A 410 -8.57 16.17 -0.10
C GLU A 410 -8.93 16.74 1.27
N CYS A 411 -9.29 18.01 1.30
CA CYS A 411 -9.76 18.71 2.49
C CYS A 411 -11.27 18.91 2.46
N GLN A 412 -11.93 18.59 3.58
CA GLN A 412 -13.33 18.97 3.79
C GLN A 412 -13.42 20.42 4.29
N LYS A 413 -14.61 21.02 4.20
CA LYS A 413 -14.83 22.40 4.67
C LYS A 413 -14.44 22.53 6.15
N GLY A 414 -13.54 23.48 6.43
CA GLY A 414 -13.07 23.78 7.78
C GLY A 414 -11.81 23.00 8.20
N VAL A 415 -11.29 22.12 7.36
CA VAL A 415 -10.04 21.39 7.57
C VAL A 415 -9.11 21.76 6.43
N ASN A 416 -7.95 22.36 6.72
CA ASN A 416 -7.01 22.82 5.70
C ASN A 416 -5.57 22.50 6.11
N TYR A 417 -4.67 22.41 5.12
CA TYR A 417 -3.24 22.40 5.36
C TYR A 417 -2.80 23.75 5.96
N SER A 418 -1.70 23.74 6.71
CA SER A 418 -1.13 24.94 7.30
C SER A 418 0.35 25.06 6.95
N ILE A 419 0.85 26.29 6.95
CA ILE A 419 2.25 26.62 6.68
C ILE A 419 2.85 27.23 7.94
N GLY A 420 3.86 26.59 8.50
CA GLY A 420 4.66 27.15 9.59
C GLY A 420 5.81 27.96 9.00
N ILE A 421 5.78 29.28 9.13
CA ILE A 421 6.83 30.20 8.67
C ILE A 421 7.74 30.52 9.84
N PHE A 422 9.05 30.40 9.68
CA PHE A 422 10.03 30.67 10.75
C PHE A 422 11.24 31.43 10.22
N ALA A 423 11.85 32.24 11.09
CA ALA A 423 13.02 33.04 10.73
C ALA A 423 14.31 32.27 10.99
N LEU A 424 15.14 32.11 9.96
CA LEU A 424 16.45 31.43 9.99
C LEU A 424 17.58 32.33 10.51
N ASN A 425 17.31 33.63 10.66
CA ASN A 425 18.18 34.60 11.32
C ASN A 425 17.36 35.58 12.19
N ASN A 426 18.04 36.43 12.96
CA ASN A 426 17.36 37.42 13.81
C ASN A 426 16.65 38.49 12.97
N VAL A 427 15.40 38.79 13.32
CA VAL A 427 14.55 39.78 12.67
C VAL A 427 14.41 41.00 13.57
N SER A 428 15.09 42.10 13.22
CA SER A 428 15.12 43.32 14.03
C SER A 428 13.89 44.22 13.87
N GLN A 429 13.18 44.10 12.75
CA GLN A 429 11.95 44.84 12.45
C GLN A 429 10.95 43.93 11.74
N PRO A 430 9.64 44.12 11.95
CA PRO A 430 8.64 43.33 11.24
C PRO A 430 8.82 43.38 9.72
N VAL A 431 8.58 42.27 9.04
CA VAL A 431 8.77 42.10 7.59
C VAL A 431 7.47 41.66 6.95
N GLU A 432 7.07 42.31 5.85
CA GLU A 432 5.91 41.87 5.09
C GLU A 432 6.26 40.65 4.24
N TYR A 433 5.39 39.66 4.27
CA TYR A 433 5.52 38.45 3.48
C TYR A 433 4.26 38.16 2.66
N GLU A 434 4.48 37.36 1.62
CA GLU A 434 3.46 36.88 0.71
C GLU A 434 3.68 35.39 0.44
N LEU A 435 2.69 34.58 0.78
CA LEU A 435 2.62 33.17 0.47
C LEU A 435 1.68 32.98 -0.73
N GLU A 436 2.23 32.57 -1.86
CA GLU A 436 1.49 32.13 -3.04
C GLU A 436 1.43 30.60 -3.06
N TYR A 437 0.30 30.05 -3.49
CA TYR A 437 0.15 28.62 -3.70
C TYR A 437 -0.65 28.28 -4.94
N SER A 438 -0.37 27.12 -5.53
CA SER A 438 -1.16 26.57 -6.62
C SER A 438 -1.21 25.05 -6.59
N TRP A 439 -2.26 24.48 -7.18
CA TRP A 439 -2.40 23.04 -7.38
C TRP A 439 -3.39 22.73 -8.50
N HIS A 440 -3.28 21.53 -9.05
CA HIS A 440 -4.17 20.99 -10.08
C HIS A 440 -5.14 19.98 -9.48
N GLN A 441 -6.36 19.93 -9.98
CA GLN A 441 -7.24 18.78 -9.80
C GLN A 441 -7.12 17.87 -11.02
N LYS A 442 -6.62 16.64 -10.84
CA LYS A 442 -6.38 15.69 -11.94
C LYS A 442 -7.28 14.45 -11.93
N PHE A 443 -8.00 14.20 -10.85
CA PHE A 443 -8.93 13.08 -10.74
C PHE A 443 -10.32 13.55 -10.34
N SER A 444 -11.33 12.76 -10.71
CA SER A 444 -12.71 12.98 -10.27
C SER A 444 -13.08 11.99 -9.17
N ARG A 445 -13.84 12.43 -8.16
CA ARG A 445 -14.38 11.52 -7.13
C ARG A 445 -15.20 10.39 -7.75
N PHE A 446 -15.92 10.70 -8.83
CA PHE A 446 -16.71 9.74 -9.61
C PHE A 446 -15.88 8.56 -10.13
N GLU A 447 -14.63 8.78 -10.54
CA GLU A 447 -13.69 7.73 -10.96
C GLU A 447 -13.38 6.78 -9.81
N GLY A 448 -12.97 7.33 -8.65
CA GLY A 448 -12.69 6.53 -7.46
C GLY A 448 -13.89 5.77 -6.92
N GLU A 449 -15.09 6.34 -6.97
CA GLU A 449 -16.32 5.69 -6.52
C GLU A 449 -16.79 4.57 -7.47
N CYS A 450 -16.58 4.70 -8.79
CA CYS A 450 -16.81 3.61 -9.75
C CYS A 450 -15.85 2.44 -9.52
N LEU A 451 -14.55 2.73 -9.37
CA LEU A 451 -13.54 1.71 -9.09
C LEU A 451 -13.80 1.01 -7.75
N SER A 452 -14.16 1.77 -6.71
CA SER A 452 -14.54 1.22 -5.40
C SER A 452 -15.80 0.37 -5.47
N SER A 453 -16.79 0.76 -6.29
CA SER A 453 -18.02 -0.02 -6.51
C SER A 453 -17.72 -1.37 -7.15
N ALA A 454 -16.83 -1.40 -8.15
CA ALA A 454 -16.41 -2.64 -8.79
C ALA A 454 -15.54 -3.50 -7.85
N ALA A 455 -14.55 -2.91 -7.19
CA ALA A 455 -13.61 -3.61 -6.31
C ALA A 455 -14.31 -4.29 -5.13
N ASN A 456 -15.10 -3.53 -4.37
CA ASN A 456 -15.84 -4.11 -3.25
C ASN A 456 -17.02 -4.96 -3.73
N GLY A 457 -17.62 -4.64 -4.88
CA GLY A 457 -18.62 -5.48 -5.53
C GLY A 457 -18.08 -6.88 -5.86
N ALA A 458 -16.84 -6.98 -6.34
CA ALA A 458 -16.17 -8.24 -6.62
C ALA A 458 -15.95 -9.09 -5.36
N ILE A 459 -15.55 -8.45 -4.26
CA ILE A 459 -15.38 -9.11 -2.95
C ILE A 459 -16.73 -9.63 -2.44
N LEU A 460 -17.77 -8.79 -2.48
CA LEU A 460 -19.12 -9.20 -2.07
C LEU A 460 -19.64 -10.35 -2.94
N ALA A 461 -19.40 -10.30 -4.25
CA ALA A 461 -19.77 -11.35 -5.19
C ALA A 461 -19.08 -12.68 -4.85
N SER A 462 -17.79 -12.64 -4.52
CA SER A 462 -17.00 -13.79 -4.05
C SER A 462 -17.55 -14.40 -2.76
N VAL A 463 -17.86 -13.55 -1.75
CA VAL A 463 -18.42 -13.98 -0.45
C VAL A 463 -19.83 -14.58 -0.61
N LEU A 464 -20.62 -14.06 -1.55
CA LEU A 464 -21.97 -14.54 -1.82
C LEU A 464 -22.01 -15.74 -2.78
N ASN A 465 -20.89 -16.10 -3.41
CA ASN A 465 -20.83 -17.01 -4.55
C ASN A 465 -21.88 -16.65 -5.62
N ALA A 466 -21.80 -15.41 -6.11
CA ALA A 466 -22.70 -14.83 -7.08
C ALA A 466 -21.92 -14.16 -8.23
N PRO A 467 -22.48 -14.06 -9.43
CA PRO A 467 -21.84 -13.33 -10.53
C PRO A 467 -21.74 -11.83 -10.20
N LEU A 468 -20.59 -11.23 -10.55
CA LEU A 468 -20.44 -9.78 -10.65
C LEU A 468 -20.80 -9.33 -12.05
N LEU A 469 -21.73 -8.39 -12.15
CA LEU A 469 -22.11 -7.72 -13.38
C LEU A 469 -22.01 -6.21 -13.20
N TYR A 470 -22.01 -5.50 -14.32
CA TYR A 470 -21.80 -4.06 -14.36
C TYR A 470 -22.97 -3.33 -14.99
N VAL A 471 -23.25 -2.13 -14.48
CA VAL A 471 -24.25 -1.21 -15.03
C VAL A 471 -23.63 0.19 -15.15
N SER A 472 -24.10 0.98 -16.11
CA SER A 472 -23.65 2.37 -16.25
C SER A 472 -24.59 3.32 -15.49
N PRO A 473 -24.14 4.52 -15.09
CA PRO A 473 -24.99 5.51 -14.44
C PRO A 473 -26.31 5.79 -15.18
N SER A 474 -26.27 5.84 -16.51
CA SER A 474 -27.37 6.31 -17.35
C SER A 474 -28.07 5.22 -18.16
N SER A 475 -27.55 3.99 -18.17
CA SER A 475 -28.13 2.87 -18.94
C SER A 475 -27.89 1.50 -18.29
N LEU A 476 -28.89 0.61 -18.40
CA LEU A 476 -28.73 -0.83 -18.17
C LEU A 476 -28.31 -1.49 -19.48
N PRO A 477 -27.06 -1.97 -19.64
CA PRO A 477 -26.61 -2.59 -20.88
C PRO A 477 -27.43 -3.85 -21.20
N ASP A 478 -27.83 -4.01 -22.46
CA ASP A 478 -28.64 -5.15 -22.90
C ASP A 478 -27.99 -6.50 -22.58
N VAL A 479 -26.66 -6.59 -22.70
CA VAL A 479 -25.90 -7.81 -22.38
C VAL A 479 -26.01 -8.17 -20.91
N THR A 480 -26.03 -7.17 -20.03
CA THR A 480 -26.17 -7.36 -18.58
C THR A 480 -27.59 -7.79 -18.24
N GLU A 481 -28.60 -7.10 -18.77
CA GLU A 481 -30.01 -7.46 -18.58
C GLU A 481 -30.31 -8.90 -19.04
N LYS A 482 -29.90 -9.26 -20.26
CA LYS A 482 -30.06 -10.63 -20.80
C LYS A 482 -29.36 -11.67 -19.94
N THR A 483 -28.21 -11.34 -19.38
CA THR A 483 -27.45 -12.25 -18.51
C THR A 483 -28.18 -12.48 -17.19
N LEU A 484 -28.72 -11.43 -16.56
CA LEU A 484 -29.53 -11.55 -15.35
C LEU A 484 -30.73 -12.48 -15.55
N PHE A 485 -31.44 -12.33 -16.68
CA PHE A 485 -32.56 -13.22 -17.02
C PHE A 485 -32.10 -14.66 -17.28
N LYS A 486 -31.02 -14.85 -18.06
CA LYS A 486 -30.53 -16.19 -18.42
C LYS A 486 -30.04 -16.98 -17.21
N LEU A 487 -29.45 -16.31 -16.22
CA LEU A 487 -29.03 -16.92 -14.96
C LEU A 487 -30.18 -17.09 -13.96
N GLY A 488 -31.38 -16.58 -14.26
CA GLY A 488 -32.56 -16.69 -13.39
C GLY A 488 -32.44 -15.88 -12.10
N VAL A 489 -31.74 -14.75 -12.15
CA VAL A 489 -31.47 -13.88 -10.99
C VAL A 489 -32.76 -13.29 -10.45
N LYS A 490 -32.98 -13.47 -9.14
CA LYS A 490 -34.14 -12.90 -8.42
C LYS A 490 -33.75 -11.68 -7.60
N ASN A 491 -32.57 -11.71 -6.98
CA ASN A 491 -32.12 -10.70 -6.04
C ASN A 491 -30.85 -10.00 -6.54
N ILE A 492 -30.85 -8.66 -6.48
CA ILE A 492 -29.70 -7.82 -6.80
C ILE A 492 -29.14 -7.21 -5.53
N TYR A 493 -27.83 -7.31 -5.34
CA TYR A 493 -27.06 -6.46 -4.44
C TYR A 493 -26.45 -5.34 -5.30
N LEU A 494 -27.00 -4.14 -5.18
CA LEU A 494 -26.64 -3.00 -6.01
C LEU A 494 -25.53 -2.19 -5.33
N VAL A 495 -24.35 -2.10 -5.94
CA VAL A 495 -23.22 -1.32 -5.43
C VAL A 495 -23.15 -0.02 -6.23
N ASN A 496 -23.64 1.07 -5.64
CA ASN A 496 -23.85 2.38 -6.26
C ASN A 496 -23.20 3.47 -5.38
N LEU A 497 -21.90 3.36 -5.14
CA LEU A 497 -21.19 4.28 -4.26
C LEU A 497 -21.21 5.68 -4.86
N GLY A 498 -21.59 6.69 -4.07
CA GLY A 498 -21.78 8.07 -4.53
C GLY A 498 -23.14 8.36 -5.17
N ASP A 499 -24.04 7.38 -5.24
CA ASP A 499 -25.39 7.50 -5.81
C ASP A 499 -25.43 7.97 -7.29
N HIS A 500 -24.54 7.41 -8.12
CA HIS A 500 -24.42 7.77 -9.53
C HIS A 500 -25.50 7.15 -10.43
N LEU A 501 -26.19 6.10 -9.99
CA LEU A 501 -27.20 5.42 -10.80
C LEU A 501 -28.47 6.26 -10.95
N SER A 502 -28.84 6.55 -12.19
CA SER A 502 -30.08 7.28 -12.49
C SER A 502 -31.33 6.51 -12.04
N SER A 503 -32.34 7.27 -11.61
CA SER A 503 -33.62 6.71 -11.14
C SER A 503 -34.35 5.89 -12.21
N SER A 504 -34.20 6.23 -13.49
CA SER A 504 -34.78 5.48 -14.60
C SER A 504 -34.16 4.09 -14.74
N VAL A 505 -32.84 3.98 -14.66
CA VAL A 505 -32.12 2.69 -14.72
C VAL A 505 -32.46 1.84 -13.50
N LYS A 506 -32.49 2.44 -12.31
CA LYS A 506 -32.88 1.75 -11.07
C LYS A 506 -34.30 1.19 -11.15
N LYS A 507 -35.24 1.96 -11.71
CA LYS A 507 -36.62 1.50 -11.95
C LYS A 507 -36.65 0.31 -12.91
N LYS A 508 -35.93 0.39 -14.04
CA LYS A 508 -35.83 -0.71 -15.02
C LYS A 508 -35.31 -2.00 -14.38
N ILE A 509 -34.29 -1.92 -13.52
CA ILE A 509 -33.79 -3.09 -12.77
C ILE A 509 -34.88 -3.67 -11.86
N SER A 510 -35.62 -2.79 -11.17
CA SER A 510 -36.65 -3.16 -10.20
C SER A 510 -37.94 -3.74 -10.81
N GLU A 511 -38.17 -3.50 -12.10
CA GLU A 511 -39.31 -4.06 -12.85
C GLU A 511 -39.22 -5.59 -12.97
N PHE A 512 -37.99 -6.13 -12.99
CA PHE A 512 -37.75 -7.56 -13.23
C PHE A 512 -37.02 -8.28 -12.09
N HIS A 513 -36.25 -7.55 -11.27
CA HIS A 513 -35.45 -8.12 -10.19
C HIS A 513 -35.65 -7.37 -8.88
N LYS A 514 -35.61 -8.08 -7.74
CA LYS A 514 -35.68 -7.46 -6.42
C LYS A 514 -34.33 -6.88 -6.03
N ILE A 515 -34.23 -5.56 -5.87
CA ILE A 515 -33.05 -4.95 -5.21
C ILE A 515 -33.11 -5.31 -3.73
N LYS A 516 -32.28 -6.26 -3.30
CA LYS A 516 -32.27 -6.78 -1.93
C LYS A 516 -31.54 -5.83 -0.99
N LYS A 517 -30.45 -5.22 -1.46
CA LYS A 517 -29.70 -4.18 -0.76
C LYS A 517 -29.04 -3.26 -1.78
N GLU A 518 -28.98 -1.99 -1.47
CA GLU A 518 -28.23 -0.98 -2.22
C GLU A 518 -27.21 -0.34 -1.29
N TYR A 519 -25.96 -0.21 -1.76
CA TYR A 519 -24.88 0.44 -1.04
C TYR A 519 -24.59 1.77 -1.72
N ARG A 520 -24.71 2.86 -0.97
CA ARG A 520 -24.50 4.22 -1.49
C ARG A 520 -23.25 4.86 -0.92
N LYS A 521 -22.81 4.40 0.26
CA LYS A 521 -21.58 4.88 0.90
C LYS A 521 -20.57 3.73 1.05
N PRO A 522 -19.26 3.99 0.87
CA PRO A 522 -18.24 2.96 1.03
C PRO A 522 -18.34 2.23 2.37
N ILE A 523 -18.57 2.96 3.46
CA ILE A 523 -18.66 2.39 4.80
C ILE A 523 -19.78 1.35 4.97
N GLU A 524 -20.92 1.53 4.29
CA GLU A 524 -22.04 0.59 4.33
C GLU A 524 -21.66 -0.74 3.67
N MET A 525 -20.87 -0.66 2.60
CA MET A 525 -20.37 -1.81 1.87
C MET A 525 -19.29 -2.54 2.67
N TYR A 526 -18.36 -1.79 3.26
CA TYR A 526 -17.30 -2.34 4.11
C TYR A 526 -17.87 -3.10 5.29
N SER A 527 -18.82 -2.47 6.00
CA SER A 527 -19.51 -3.07 7.15
C SER A 527 -20.27 -4.35 6.78
N GLU A 528 -20.86 -4.41 5.57
CA GLU A 528 -21.52 -5.65 5.12
C GLU A 528 -20.52 -6.78 4.90
N ILE A 529 -19.41 -6.52 4.20
CA ILE A 529 -18.39 -7.54 3.94
C ILE A 529 -17.89 -8.11 5.26
N MET A 530 -17.48 -7.24 6.19
CA MET A 530 -17.01 -7.64 7.52
C MET A 530 -18.07 -8.41 8.30
N LYS A 531 -19.34 -8.00 8.22
CA LYS A 531 -20.43 -8.72 8.88
C LYS A 531 -20.63 -10.13 8.31
N LEU A 532 -20.48 -10.31 7.00
CA LEU A 532 -20.67 -11.60 6.35
C LEU A 532 -19.53 -12.58 6.63
N THR A 533 -18.31 -12.08 6.81
CA THR A 533 -17.09 -12.90 6.99
C THR A 533 -16.60 -12.98 8.43
N SER A 534 -17.05 -12.04 9.28
CA SER A 534 -16.55 -11.80 10.64
C SER A 534 -15.04 -11.50 10.67
N LYS A 535 -14.56 -10.73 9.68
CA LYS A 535 -13.15 -10.34 9.54
C LYS A 535 -13.00 -8.82 9.61
N LYS A 536 -11.88 -8.40 10.21
CA LYS A 536 -11.50 -7.01 10.46
C LYS A 536 -10.24 -6.58 9.71
N ASP A 537 -9.58 -7.48 8.97
CA ASP A 537 -8.39 -7.16 8.18
C ASP A 537 -8.68 -5.98 7.24
N VAL A 538 -7.67 -5.15 6.98
CA VAL A 538 -7.81 -3.94 6.17
C VAL A 538 -6.86 -4.01 4.98
N ILE A 539 -7.41 -3.84 3.78
CA ILE A 539 -6.61 -3.80 2.55
C ILE A 539 -6.67 -2.38 1.99
N PHE A 540 -5.52 -1.70 1.98
CA PHE A 540 -5.37 -0.37 1.38
C PHE A 540 -4.87 -0.47 -0.06
N THR A 541 -5.42 0.39 -0.93
CA THR A 541 -4.93 0.65 -2.29
C THR A 541 -5.19 2.11 -2.62
N THR A 542 -4.72 2.56 -3.78
CA THR A 542 -4.98 3.90 -4.32
C THR A 542 -5.56 3.81 -5.74
N ILE A 543 -6.17 4.90 -6.21
CA ILE A 543 -6.48 5.13 -7.63
C ILE A 543 -5.31 5.79 -8.37
N ASP A 544 -4.19 6.04 -7.71
CA ASP A 544 -2.97 6.45 -8.39
C ASP A 544 -2.51 5.31 -9.31
N PRO A 545 -2.32 5.57 -10.62
CA PRO A 545 -1.77 4.58 -11.52
C PRO A 545 -0.31 4.31 -11.16
N TRP A 546 0.19 3.15 -11.59
CA TRP A 546 1.55 2.74 -11.31
C TRP A 546 2.59 3.71 -11.87
N ASN A 547 3.40 4.28 -10.98
CA ASN A 547 4.65 4.95 -11.37
C ASN A 547 5.73 3.92 -11.67
N LYS A 548 6.20 3.89 -12.93
CA LYS A 548 7.38 3.11 -13.31
C LYS A 548 8.56 3.49 -12.43
N TRP A 549 9.47 2.55 -12.25
CA TRP A 549 10.74 2.80 -11.59
C TRP A 549 11.80 1.87 -12.16
N LEU A 550 13.04 2.34 -12.20
CA LEU A 550 14.18 1.57 -12.66
C LEU A 550 14.96 1.01 -11.47
N VAL A 551 15.53 -0.18 -11.63
CA VAL A 551 16.46 -0.77 -10.67
C VAL A 551 17.62 0.20 -10.45
N GLU A 552 18.01 0.39 -9.18
CA GLU A 552 19.01 1.37 -8.71
C GLU A 552 18.62 2.87 -8.84
N GLY A 553 17.64 3.22 -9.68
CA GLY A 553 17.19 4.61 -9.85
C GLY A 553 16.54 5.20 -8.59
N LEU A 554 15.80 4.37 -7.83
CA LEU A 554 15.16 4.73 -6.54
C LEU A 554 14.33 6.03 -6.60
N LYS A 555 13.72 6.32 -7.75
CA LYS A 555 12.85 7.47 -8.01
C LYS A 555 11.68 7.04 -8.92
N PRO A 556 10.54 7.74 -8.88
CA PRO A 556 9.48 7.54 -9.84
C PRO A 556 9.93 8.00 -11.23
N GLU A 557 9.49 7.28 -12.26
CA GLU A 557 9.64 7.62 -13.67
C GLU A 557 8.28 8.08 -14.22
N GLU A 558 7.85 7.53 -15.36
CA GLU A 558 6.56 7.81 -15.98
C GLU A 558 5.41 7.09 -15.24
N GLU A 559 4.34 7.85 -14.95
CA GLU A 559 3.04 7.32 -14.49
C GLU A 559 2.30 6.63 -15.65
N ILE A 560 1.82 5.41 -15.43
CA ILE A 560 1.14 4.61 -16.44
C ILE A 560 -0.36 4.73 -16.32
N LYS A 561 -0.93 5.56 -17.21
CA LYS A 561 -2.31 6.07 -17.20
C LYS A 561 -3.39 5.14 -16.62
N ALA A 562 -3.43 3.87 -17.01
CA ALA A 562 -4.45 2.92 -16.60
C ALA A 562 -3.90 1.65 -15.90
N ALA A 563 -2.70 1.71 -15.31
CA ALA A 563 -2.13 0.58 -14.58
C ALA A 563 -2.47 0.63 -13.09
N PHE A 564 -3.67 0.19 -12.69
CA PHE A 564 -4.11 0.27 -11.29
C PHE A 564 -3.89 -1.01 -10.49
N PHE A 565 -3.89 -0.87 -9.16
CA PHE A 565 -3.74 -1.99 -8.22
C PHE A 565 -5.07 -2.52 -7.66
N VAL A 566 -6.19 -1.91 -8.05
CA VAL A 566 -7.53 -2.20 -7.51
C VAL A 566 -7.98 -3.65 -7.74
N GLY A 567 -7.64 -4.24 -8.89
CA GLY A 567 -7.92 -5.64 -9.21
C GLY A 567 -7.21 -6.61 -8.25
N PRO A 568 -5.87 -6.61 -8.22
CA PRO A 568 -5.10 -7.43 -7.29
C PRO A 568 -5.45 -7.17 -5.81
N ALA A 569 -5.71 -5.92 -5.42
CA ALA A 569 -6.16 -5.58 -4.07
C ALA A 569 -7.49 -6.27 -3.70
N ALA A 570 -8.47 -6.24 -4.60
CA ALA A 570 -9.75 -6.92 -4.39
C ALA A 570 -9.60 -8.44 -4.34
N TYR A 571 -8.65 -9.01 -5.10
CA TYR A 571 -8.40 -10.46 -5.09
C TYR A 571 -7.81 -10.95 -3.75
N ILE A 572 -6.79 -10.30 -3.20
CA ILE A 572 -6.28 -10.63 -1.85
C ILE A 572 -7.37 -10.35 -0.79
N ALA A 573 -8.13 -9.27 -0.93
CA ALA A 573 -9.20 -8.92 0.00
C ALA A 573 -10.34 -9.97 0.02
N ALA A 574 -10.67 -10.58 -1.11
CA ALA A 574 -11.61 -11.71 -1.18
C ALA A 574 -11.10 -12.95 -0.42
N HIS A 575 -9.78 -13.20 -0.44
CA HIS A 575 -9.16 -14.24 0.37
C HIS A 575 -9.19 -13.93 1.85
N HIS A 576 -8.97 -12.68 2.26
CA HIS A 576 -9.05 -12.23 3.65
C HIS A 576 -10.49 -12.06 4.14
N GLY A 577 -11.46 -11.96 3.23
CA GLY A 577 -12.87 -11.74 3.58
C GLY A 577 -13.11 -10.32 4.06
N SER A 578 -12.33 -9.37 3.56
CA SER A 578 -12.27 -8.00 4.05
C SER A 578 -12.48 -7.00 2.92
N PRO A 579 -12.89 -5.76 3.22
CA PRO A 579 -13.04 -4.72 2.20
C PRO A 579 -11.71 -4.19 1.68
N VAL A 580 -11.77 -3.53 0.52
CA VAL A 580 -10.67 -2.69 0.01
C VAL A 580 -10.99 -1.23 0.26
N LEU A 581 -10.11 -0.57 1.01
CA LEU A 581 -10.12 0.85 1.27
C LEU A 581 -9.23 1.53 0.23
N ILE A 582 -9.87 2.15 -0.75
CA ILE A 582 -9.21 3.06 -1.68
C ILE A 582 -8.97 4.37 -0.92
N VAL A 583 -7.72 4.68 -0.59
CA VAL A 583 -7.37 5.79 0.32
C VAL A 583 -7.90 7.14 -0.19
N ASP A 584 -7.93 7.33 -1.51
CA ASP A 584 -8.26 8.60 -2.16
C ASP A 584 -9.71 9.02 -1.98
N ILE A 585 -10.65 8.07 -1.87
CA ILE A 585 -12.09 8.39 -1.70
C ILE A 585 -12.46 8.80 -0.27
N HIS A 586 -11.51 8.71 0.66
CA HIS A 586 -11.67 9.04 2.07
C HIS A 586 -10.78 10.22 2.43
N PRO A 587 -11.33 11.42 2.72
CA PRO A 587 -10.52 12.61 2.98
C PRO A 587 -9.41 12.41 4.02
N ARG A 588 -9.73 11.80 5.18
CA ARG A 588 -8.74 11.52 6.24
C ARG A 588 -7.60 10.61 5.79
N LEU A 589 -7.89 9.54 5.05
CA LEU A 589 -6.86 8.63 4.56
C LEU A 589 -6.04 9.27 3.44
N SER A 590 -6.69 10.02 2.54
CA SER A 590 -6.01 10.76 1.47
C SER A 590 -5.03 11.81 2.03
N GLN A 591 -5.32 12.40 3.20
CA GLN A 591 -4.41 13.30 3.91
C GLN A 591 -3.25 12.54 4.57
N ALA A 592 -3.55 11.39 5.20
CA ALA A 592 -2.55 10.60 5.91
C ALA A 592 -1.45 10.05 4.98
N ILE A 593 -1.78 9.66 3.75
CA ILE A 593 -0.80 9.11 2.80
C ILE A 593 0.23 10.13 2.29
N VAL A 594 -0.03 11.44 2.46
CA VAL A 594 0.78 12.51 1.87
C VAL A 594 2.22 12.47 2.38
N TYR A 595 2.42 12.43 3.71
CA TYR A 595 3.77 12.42 4.28
C TYR A 595 4.58 11.19 3.82
N PRO A 596 4.08 9.94 3.97
CA PRO A 596 4.81 8.77 3.50
C PRO A 596 5.15 8.80 2.01
N LYS A 597 4.22 9.25 1.16
CA LYS A 597 4.43 9.35 -0.29
C LYS A 597 5.51 10.37 -0.61
N GLU A 598 5.35 11.59 -0.10
CA GLU A 598 6.24 12.70 -0.39
C GLU A 598 7.66 12.45 0.14
N PHE A 599 7.78 11.89 1.35
CA PHE A 599 9.07 11.47 1.90
C PHE A 599 9.77 10.47 0.97
N TRP A 600 9.04 9.46 0.48
CA TRP A 600 9.64 8.41 -0.35
C TRP A 600 10.06 8.94 -1.72
N ILE A 601 9.26 9.81 -2.34
CA ILE A 601 9.62 10.47 -3.62
C ILE A 601 10.91 11.28 -3.47
N ARG A 602 11.05 12.05 -2.38
CA ARG A 602 12.22 12.91 -2.16
C ARG A 602 13.48 12.14 -1.78
N TYR A 603 13.33 11.13 -0.93
CA TYR A 603 14.47 10.60 -0.17
C TYR A 603 14.72 9.10 -0.39
N ALA A 604 14.00 8.39 -1.25
CA ALA A 604 14.25 6.96 -1.48
C ALA A 604 15.70 6.66 -1.94
N SER A 605 16.30 7.53 -2.75
CA SER A 605 17.72 7.43 -3.16
C SER A 605 18.70 7.64 -2.01
N ASP A 606 18.34 8.49 -1.06
CA ASP A 606 19.22 8.97 0.02
C ASP A 606 18.73 8.56 1.42
N ARG A 607 17.93 7.49 1.48
CA ARG A 607 17.22 6.99 2.67
C ARG A 607 18.11 6.58 3.85
N TYR A 608 19.41 6.41 3.61
CA TYR A 608 20.40 6.14 4.65
C TYR A 608 20.88 7.43 5.34
N THR A 609 20.67 8.58 4.71
CA THR A 609 21.09 9.89 5.21
C THR A 609 19.91 10.78 5.61
N ASN A 610 18.73 10.54 5.04
CA ASN A 610 17.48 11.18 5.42
C ASN A 610 16.59 10.14 6.12
N LEU A 611 16.51 10.23 7.45
CA LEU A 611 15.67 9.36 8.26
C LEU A 611 14.22 9.87 8.27
N VAL A 612 13.28 8.93 8.42
CA VAL A 612 11.86 9.27 8.61
C VAL A 612 11.67 10.00 9.93
N SER A 613 10.84 11.04 9.93
CA SER A 613 10.44 11.78 11.13
C SER A 613 9.51 10.90 11.97
N SER A 614 9.86 10.69 13.23
CA SER A 614 9.03 9.90 14.14
C SER A 614 7.70 10.61 14.44
N GLY A 615 7.73 11.95 14.56
CA GLY A 615 6.54 12.77 14.77
C GLY A 615 5.57 12.69 13.60
N SER A 616 6.05 12.86 12.37
CA SER A 616 5.20 12.76 11.17
C SER A 616 4.58 11.36 11.03
N MET A 617 5.32 10.31 11.41
CA MET A 617 4.81 8.94 11.45
C MET A 617 3.71 8.77 12.51
N VAL A 618 3.87 9.33 13.71
CA VAL A 618 2.86 9.31 14.78
C VAL A 618 1.59 10.03 14.36
N PHE A 619 1.69 11.24 13.78
CA PHE A 619 0.52 11.97 13.28
C PHE A 619 -0.19 11.23 12.15
N THR A 620 0.57 10.62 11.24
CA THR A 620 0.02 9.77 10.17
C THR A 620 -0.74 8.59 10.77
N GLY A 621 -0.13 7.88 11.73
CA GLY A 621 -0.71 6.69 12.36
C GLY A 621 -1.98 6.99 13.13
N LYS A 622 -1.96 8.02 13.98
CA LYS A 622 -3.15 8.49 14.70
C LYS A 622 -4.28 8.81 13.73
N GLN A 623 -4.02 9.57 12.67
CA GLN A 623 -5.06 9.91 11.69
C GLN A 623 -5.68 8.69 10.99
N VAL A 624 -4.87 7.66 10.69
CA VAL A 624 -5.38 6.41 10.10
C VAL A 624 -6.19 5.62 11.13
N TYR A 625 -5.68 5.44 12.35
CA TYR A 625 -6.40 4.71 13.39
C TYR A 625 -7.70 5.40 13.82
N ASP A 626 -7.72 6.73 13.94
CA ASP A 626 -8.96 7.49 14.19
C ASP A 626 -10.02 7.18 13.12
N PHE A 627 -9.61 6.99 11.86
CA PHE A 627 -10.52 6.57 10.80
C PHE A 627 -10.96 5.11 10.97
N LEU A 628 -10.05 4.19 11.32
CA LEU A 628 -10.37 2.78 11.48
C LEU A 628 -11.30 2.53 12.68
N GLU A 629 -11.05 3.19 13.80
CA GLU A 629 -11.81 3.09 15.05
C GLU A 629 -13.24 3.63 14.90
N ASP A 630 -13.41 4.80 14.26
CA ASP A 630 -14.73 5.40 13.96
C ASP A 630 -15.68 4.46 13.21
N TYR A 631 -15.12 3.45 12.55
CA TYR A 631 -15.81 2.52 11.69
C TYR A 631 -15.65 1.05 12.12
N ASN A 632 -15.06 0.80 13.29
CA ASN A 632 -14.86 -0.53 13.87
C ASN A 632 -14.08 -1.49 12.94
N PHE A 633 -13.08 -0.97 12.23
CA PHE A 633 -12.13 -1.76 11.44
C PHE A 633 -10.98 -2.31 12.29
N GLY A 634 -10.54 -1.57 13.30
CA GLY A 634 -9.44 -1.91 14.20
C GLY A 634 -9.43 -0.95 15.39
N GLU A 635 -8.80 -1.36 16.48
CA GLU A 635 -8.59 -0.56 17.70
C GLU A 635 -7.17 -0.87 18.21
N ILE A 636 -6.41 0.15 18.60
CA ILE A 636 -4.98 0.02 18.96
C ILE A 636 -4.73 -0.97 20.13
N ASP A 637 -5.75 -1.21 20.97
CA ASP A 637 -5.64 -2.02 22.19
C ASP A 637 -6.29 -3.43 22.08
N ASP A 638 -6.79 -3.81 20.91
CA ASP A 638 -7.46 -5.10 20.66
C ASP A 638 -6.50 -6.14 20.02
N GLU A 639 -7.01 -7.29 19.55
CA GLU A 639 -6.21 -8.20 18.72
C GLU A 639 -5.69 -7.49 17.47
N MET A 640 -4.36 -7.41 17.30
CA MET A 640 -3.70 -6.76 16.16
C MET A 640 -4.33 -7.17 14.82
N GLU A 641 -4.95 -6.22 14.13
CA GLU A 641 -5.48 -6.45 12.81
C GLU A 641 -4.36 -6.71 11.79
N THR A 642 -4.72 -7.34 10.68
CA THR A 642 -3.83 -7.44 9.53
C THR A 642 -4.09 -6.27 8.59
N ILE A 643 -3.06 -5.45 8.33
CA ILE A 643 -3.12 -4.35 7.38
C ILE A 643 -2.25 -4.68 6.16
N ILE A 644 -2.84 -4.68 4.97
CA ILE A 644 -2.13 -4.98 3.72
C ILE A 644 -2.22 -3.80 2.78
N THR A 645 -1.07 -3.25 2.40
CA THR A 645 -0.98 -2.24 1.34
C THR A 645 -0.72 -2.89 0.00
N VAL A 646 -1.56 -2.60 -1.00
CA VAL A 646 -1.42 -3.08 -2.38
C VAL A 646 -1.28 -1.88 -3.30
N ALA A 647 -0.06 -1.45 -3.53
CA ALA A 647 0.26 -0.28 -4.37
C ALA A 647 1.74 -0.26 -4.72
N GLY A 648 2.10 0.41 -5.81
CA GLY A 648 3.50 0.70 -6.13
C GLY A 648 4.15 1.56 -5.05
N GLN A 649 5.49 1.44 -4.95
CA GLN A 649 6.26 2.05 -3.86
C GLN A 649 6.26 3.60 -3.89
N PHE A 650 5.97 4.21 -5.04
CA PHE A 650 5.86 5.67 -5.19
C PHE A 650 4.40 6.15 -5.23
N ASP A 651 3.44 5.23 -5.30
CA ASP A 651 2.00 5.54 -5.32
C ASP A 651 1.49 5.64 -3.87
N ILE A 652 1.88 4.67 -3.03
CA ILE A 652 1.84 4.79 -1.56
C ILE A 652 3.26 4.55 -1.04
N GLY A 653 3.89 5.55 -0.42
CA GLY A 653 5.28 5.46 0.03
C GLY A 653 5.54 4.34 1.04
N ILE A 654 6.72 3.70 0.98
CA ILE A 654 7.14 2.63 1.91
C ILE A 654 7.03 3.00 3.40
N PRO A 655 7.23 4.26 3.85
CA PRO A 655 7.01 4.61 5.26
C PRO A 655 5.60 4.31 5.75
N TRP A 656 4.58 4.27 4.88
CA TRP A 656 3.18 3.99 5.24
C TRP A 656 3.04 2.72 6.07
N ASP A 657 3.68 1.62 5.67
CA ASP A 657 3.53 0.35 6.37
C ASP A 657 4.26 0.33 7.72
N ARG A 658 5.31 1.16 7.85
CA ARG A 658 6.06 1.31 9.10
C ARG A 658 5.29 2.07 10.17
N VAL A 659 4.30 2.88 9.77
CA VAL A 659 3.43 3.62 10.71
C VAL A 659 2.67 2.65 11.61
N PHE A 660 2.33 1.47 11.10
CA PHE A 660 1.48 0.51 11.80
C PHE A 660 2.25 -0.52 12.64
N VAL A 661 3.59 -0.53 12.56
CA VAL A 661 4.39 -1.54 13.27
C VAL A 661 4.22 -1.35 14.78
N GLY A 662 3.80 -2.42 15.45
CA GLY A 662 3.52 -2.42 16.89
C GLY A 662 2.05 -2.23 17.23
N ALA A 663 1.23 -1.68 16.32
CA ALA A 663 -0.22 -1.59 16.46
C ALA A 663 -0.97 -2.63 15.61
N ALA A 664 -0.45 -2.97 14.42
CA ALA A 664 -1.01 -3.99 13.53
C ALA A 664 0.07 -4.92 12.96
N THR A 665 -0.38 -6.06 12.41
CA THR A 665 0.45 -6.90 11.54
C THR A 665 0.40 -6.33 10.13
N SER A 666 1.35 -5.44 9.80
CA SER A 666 1.40 -4.77 8.49
C SER A 666 2.23 -5.52 7.44
N GLY A 667 1.78 -5.47 6.18
CA GLY A 667 2.47 -6.04 5.03
C GLY A 667 2.16 -5.30 3.74
N ARG A 668 2.95 -5.55 2.68
CA ARG A 668 2.80 -4.88 1.38
C ARG A 668 3.00 -5.81 0.20
N PHE A 669 2.26 -5.56 -0.87
CA PHE A 669 2.55 -6.00 -2.23
C PHE A 669 2.81 -4.77 -3.12
N PHE A 670 3.95 -4.75 -3.80
CA PHE A 670 4.37 -3.65 -4.68
C PHE A 670 5.12 -4.17 -5.91
N GLY A 671 5.36 -3.28 -6.88
CA GLY A 671 5.86 -3.61 -8.22
C GLY A 671 4.91 -3.01 -9.26
N SER A 672 4.86 -3.57 -10.46
CA SER A 672 3.73 -3.31 -11.36
C SER A 672 2.46 -4.05 -10.89
N PRO A 673 1.26 -3.69 -11.37
CA PRO A 673 0.05 -4.49 -11.11
C PRO A 673 0.20 -5.96 -11.53
N VAL A 674 0.98 -6.21 -12.58
CA VAL A 674 1.34 -7.55 -13.05
C VAL A 674 2.16 -8.29 -12.01
N ASP A 675 3.19 -7.64 -11.44
CA ASP A 675 4.01 -8.20 -10.36
C ASP A 675 3.19 -8.58 -9.14
N VAL A 676 2.34 -7.66 -8.72
CA VAL A 676 1.47 -7.82 -7.57
C VAL A 676 0.50 -8.99 -7.78
N SER A 677 -0.04 -9.19 -8.99
CA SER A 677 -1.00 -10.28 -9.26
C SER A 677 -0.41 -11.69 -9.04
N TYR A 678 0.82 -11.95 -9.50
CA TYR A 678 1.46 -13.25 -9.26
C TYR A 678 2.05 -13.34 -7.87
N TRP A 679 2.49 -12.23 -7.26
CA TRP A 679 3.02 -12.24 -5.90
C TRP A 679 1.93 -12.55 -4.87
N ILE A 680 0.73 -11.96 -5.03
CA ILE A 680 -0.45 -12.30 -4.24
C ILE A 680 -0.81 -13.77 -4.43
N SER A 681 -0.93 -14.23 -5.68
CA SER A 681 -1.24 -15.65 -5.97
C SER A 681 -0.21 -16.58 -5.33
N ARG A 682 1.08 -16.24 -5.37
CA ARG A 682 2.15 -17.02 -4.74
C ARG A 682 1.96 -17.14 -3.22
N ASN A 683 1.55 -16.07 -2.55
CA ASN A 683 1.32 -16.08 -1.10
C ASN A 683 0.07 -16.86 -0.71
N VAL A 684 -1.04 -16.63 -1.42
CA VAL A 684 -2.30 -17.33 -1.21
C VAL A 684 -2.12 -18.84 -1.34
N PHE A 685 -1.45 -19.31 -2.40
CA PHE A 685 -1.27 -20.72 -2.69
C PHE A 685 0.03 -21.32 -2.14
N TYR A 686 0.82 -20.55 -1.38
CA TYR A 686 2.05 -21.06 -0.75
C TYR A 686 1.83 -22.38 0.01
N PRO A 687 0.73 -22.57 0.78
CA PRO A 687 0.46 -23.84 1.46
C PRO A 687 0.30 -25.02 0.51
N ALA A 688 -0.20 -24.80 -0.72
CA ALA A 688 -0.33 -25.85 -1.73
C ALA A 688 0.99 -26.10 -2.46
N MET A 689 1.74 -25.03 -2.76
CA MET A 689 2.99 -25.10 -3.51
C MET A 689 4.18 -25.58 -2.67
N ILE A 690 4.22 -25.31 -1.36
CA ILE A 690 5.34 -25.73 -0.51
C ILE A 690 5.48 -27.26 -0.43
N PHE A 691 4.39 -28.01 -0.56
CA PHE A 691 4.44 -29.48 -0.60
C PHE A 691 4.71 -30.04 -2.00
N ALA A 692 4.56 -29.21 -3.03
CA ALA A 692 5.11 -29.47 -4.36
C ALA A 692 6.59 -29.03 -4.46
N ASN A 693 7.14 -28.42 -3.39
CA ASN A 693 8.51 -27.91 -3.39
C ASN A 693 9.51 -29.07 -3.53
N PRO A 694 10.32 -29.07 -4.60
CA PRO A 694 11.37 -30.04 -4.80
C PRO A 694 12.39 -30.12 -3.65
N ALA A 695 12.51 -29.07 -2.81
CA ALA A 695 13.37 -29.04 -1.63
C ALA A 695 12.94 -30.01 -0.51
N LEU A 696 11.69 -30.50 -0.54
CA LEU A 696 11.19 -31.55 0.34
C LEU A 696 11.19 -32.94 -0.31
N ALA A 697 11.59 -33.06 -1.58
CA ALA A 697 11.73 -34.35 -2.23
C ALA A 697 12.93 -35.10 -1.64
N LEU A 698 12.74 -36.37 -1.27
CA LEU A 698 13.77 -37.25 -0.67
C LEU A 698 15.07 -37.34 -1.49
N GLY A 699 15.03 -37.00 -2.79
CA GLY A 699 16.21 -36.97 -3.67
C GLY A 699 16.92 -35.62 -3.79
N GLY A 700 16.34 -34.53 -3.26
CA GLY A 700 16.79 -33.15 -3.50
C GLY A 700 16.67 -32.73 -4.97
N VAL A 701 16.48 -31.44 -5.24
CA VAL A 701 16.51 -30.90 -6.61
C VAL A 701 17.32 -29.62 -6.63
N THR A 702 18.14 -29.46 -7.67
CA THR A 702 18.98 -28.29 -7.90
C THR A 702 18.11 -27.14 -8.41
N LEU A 703 17.96 -26.09 -7.60
CA LEU A 703 17.34 -24.84 -8.02
C LEU A 703 18.40 -23.85 -8.52
N ILE A 704 18.07 -23.11 -9.59
CA ILE A 704 18.85 -21.95 -10.01
C ILE A 704 18.43 -20.79 -9.11
N ASN A 705 19.13 -20.59 -7.99
CA ASN A 705 19.03 -19.32 -7.28
C ASN A 705 19.63 -18.23 -8.18
N GLY A 706 18.87 -17.15 -8.42
CA GLY A 706 19.36 -15.93 -9.07
C GLY A 706 20.50 -15.21 -8.33
N SER A 707 20.95 -15.77 -7.19
CA SER A 707 22.18 -15.41 -6.51
C SER A 707 23.09 -16.64 -6.39
N LYS A 708 24.26 -16.58 -7.02
CA LYS A 708 25.30 -17.59 -6.91
C LYS A 708 26.25 -17.18 -5.79
N SER A 709 25.95 -17.56 -4.55
CA SER A 709 26.94 -17.48 -3.47
C SER A 709 27.99 -18.58 -3.65
N ILE A 710 29.09 -18.24 -4.33
CA ILE A 710 30.22 -19.15 -4.48
C ILE A 710 31.03 -19.07 -3.18
N ILE A 711 31.00 -20.12 -2.38
CA ILE A 711 31.94 -20.29 -1.26
C ILE A 711 33.11 -21.14 -1.77
N PRO A 712 34.32 -20.59 -1.94
CA PRO A 712 35.47 -21.35 -2.42
C PRO A 712 35.79 -22.52 -1.47
N LYS A 713 36.06 -23.70 -2.03
CA LYS A 713 36.34 -24.95 -1.27
C LYS A 713 37.55 -24.87 -0.34
N ILE A 714 38.43 -23.89 -0.52
CA ILE A 714 39.57 -23.60 0.34
C ILE A 714 39.53 -22.11 0.69
N GLY A 715 39.45 -21.78 1.98
CA GLY A 715 39.40 -20.40 2.48
C GLY A 715 38.00 -19.76 2.55
N GLY A 716 36.97 -20.34 1.94
CA GLY A 716 35.60 -19.77 1.93
C GLY A 716 34.90 -19.76 3.29
N ARG A 717 35.18 -20.72 4.18
CA ARG A 717 34.68 -20.72 5.58
C ARG A 717 35.43 -19.75 6.51
N LEU A 718 36.56 -19.20 6.07
CA LEU A 718 37.35 -18.23 6.83
C LEU A 718 37.09 -16.79 6.37
N ARG A 719 36.32 -16.58 5.30
CA ARG A 719 35.86 -15.24 4.90
C ARG A 719 34.48 -14.99 5.49
N ARG A 720 34.40 -13.93 6.28
CA ARG A 720 33.16 -13.40 6.87
C ARG A 720 32.17 -13.05 5.76
N PRO A 721 30.86 -13.25 5.97
CA PRO A 721 29.86 -12.79 5.03
C PRO A 721 29.91 -11.27 5.01
N PHE A 722 30.32 -10.68 3.89
CA PHE A 722 30.04 -9.28 3.62
C PHE A 722 28.62 -9.25 3.03
N GLY A 723 27.69 -8.65 3.77
CA GLY A 723 26.41 -8.24 3.20
C GLY A 723 26.69 -7.25 2.08
N SER A 724 26.05 -7.45 0.94
CA SER A 724 25.94 -6.45 -0.13
C SER A 724 25.14 -5.24 0.34
#